data_AF-A0AAU8VJ43-F1
#
_entry.id   AF-A0AAU8VJ43-F1
#
_cell.length_a   1.000
_cell.length_b   1.000
_cell.length_c   1.000
_cell.angle_alpha   90.00
_cell.angle_beta   90.00
_cell.angle_gamma   90.00
#
_symmetry.space_group_name_H-M   'P 1'
#
loop_
_entity.id
_entity.type
_entity.pdbx_description
1 polymer ?
#
loop_
_entity_poly.entity_id
_entity_poly.type
_entity_poly.pdbx_seq_one_letter_code
_entity_poly.pdbx_strand_id
1 'polypeptide(L)'
;MKLKFILSSVLVAGSVYTFAQKKPLDHSVYDGWQSIGSRKISNDGKWVGYSVDPQEGNSKLYLSSPKSKSSLEFPRGSKLSFTSDSKFALFSIKPFFKDIKAVKDKKLKKDKLAKDTLGIVNLFTQKVEKIPNVQSFKSPEKGGAWMAYLMENMKDKTATPDAKDDDADDKKDDDANTKPSDLILVNLLTGKKTTYENVVRYQFSENGKQLIFVTQKPEDKDKDKKDNKKPEKKDKSAPVKYALQTVNWVDVEKGTVNKLTEGEGNFSQLTFDELGNRLAFIGTLSAKNDLVKDYQLYYFAQNAKNTIVNNQHANLPKGWVVSENRAPIFSKNGKQLYFGIAPKPIAKDTTLIANDHAVVDVWNYKDDYIQTTQLKNMSRDLKKSFGAVFQTDKPDVFRRLGDNDTDTIRLINEGDAPYVLGYSNKGSRIQSQWEGSDRRTYYLINNLTGNTTEVVKELNGNAVASPLGRYVVYFDRDKGNWYSYNVVTKVTTQLNKNLSVSFTDEEFDMPDKPYAYGIASWTDNDESVIIKDRYDLWEFFLNGKKAPRNITNSYGRTHKITFDTYNLDKDIKSLSRKKSMYISAFNNVTKADGIYETSIVSGKDPKEVYMGDIWGFKTLMKAKNAEEYIFTKESYVKSPNLFVTSDFKEQTQLSDTNPQQAQYNWGTDELVNWTTPKGYQSTGVLFKPENFDPNKKYPMIVYFYEKLSENLNRYVAPAPTPSRLNISYFVSNGYLVFTPDISYNEDGHPGRFAVEYINSGVEYLKKNPWVDGKHIGIQGQSWGGYQVTHLITQTDMYAAAWAGAPVANMTSAYGGIRWGSGMNRQFQYEKSQSRIGKSLWEARDLYIENSPLFHFDKVNTPVVVMANDKDGAVPWYQGIEMFTALRRLGKPVWMLNYNGDDHNLIKRQNRKDIQIREQQFFDYYLKGAKAPAWMTKGIPATMKGKDWGFDLTDDKP
;
A
#
# COMPACT_ATOMS: atom_id res chain seq x y z
N MET A 1 -84.88 -31.68 34.52
CA MET A 1 -84.23 -32.63 33.58
C MET A 1 -84.11 -31.94 32.22
N LYS A 2 -82.96 -32.06 31.55
CA LYS A 2 -82.53 -31.40 30.30
C LYS A 2 -81.93 -29.99 30.45
N LEU A 3 -80.65 -29.85 30.10
CA LEU A 3 -80.15 -28.65 29.44
C LEU A 3 -79.12 -29.05 28.36
N LYS A 4 -79.15 -28.28 27.28
CA LYS A 4 -78.65 -28.57 25.93
C LYS A 4 -77.15 -28.36 25.78
N PHE A 5 -76.56 -29.16 24.88
CA PHE A 5 -75.25 -28.98 24.24
C PHE A 5 -75.21 -27.75 23.33
N ILE A 6 -74.11 -26.98 23.39
CA ILE A 6 -73.59 -26.18 22.26
C ILE A 6 -72.07 -26.41 22.20
N LEU A 7 -71.62 -26.83 21.02
CA LEU A 7 -70.24 -27.12 20.61
C LEU A 7 -69.39 -25.82 20.54
N SER A 8 -68.16 -25.87 21.04
CA SER A 8 -67.12 -24.87 20.76
C SER A 8 -66.08 -25.43 19.78
N SER A 9 -65.88 -24.71 18.67
CA SER A 9 -64.79 -24.91 17.73
C SER A 9 -63.64 -23.96 18.10
N VAL A 10 -62.46 -24.50 18.42
CA VAL A 10 -61.20 -23.72 18.51
C VAL A 10 -60.17 -24.41 17.62
N LEU A 11 -59.91 -23.80 16.47
CA LEU A 11 -58.78 -24.11 15.57
C LEU A 11 -57.56 -23.34 16.09
N VAL A 12 -56.56 -24.04 16.61
CA VAL A 12 -55.24 -23.48 16.94
C VAL A 12 -54.40 -23.49 15.67
N ALA A 13 -54.13 -22.30 15.11
CA ALA A 13 -53.14 -22.10 14.07
C ALA A 13 -51.74 -22.01 14.71
N GLY A 14 -51.01 -23.13 14.71
CA GLY A 14 -49.58 -23.14 15.04
C GLY A 14 -48.76 -22.61 13.85
N SER A 15 -48.22 -21.40 13.98
CA SER A 15 -47.26 -20.86 13.01
C SER A 15 -45.91 -21.55 13.21
N VAL A 16 -45.64 -22.59 12.42
CA VAL A 16 -44.30 -23.19 12.34
C VAL A 16 -43.41 -22.24 11.53
N TYR A 17 -42.54 -21.50 12.22
CA TYR A 17 -41.46 -20.77 11.56
C TYR A 17 -40.45 -21.79 11.04
N THR A 18 -40.53 -22.11 9.76
CA THR A 18 -39.46 -22.82 9.05
C THR A 18 -38.33 -21.83 8.81
N PHE A 19 -37.25 -21.92 9.59
CA PHE A 19 -36.01 -21.21 9.24
C PHE A 19 -35.43 -21.86 7.99
N ALA A 20 -35.47 -21.15 6.86
CA ALA A 20 -34.80 -21.58 5.64
C ALA A 20 -33.29 -21.74 5.93
N GLN A 21 -32.71 -22.87 5.55
CA GLN A 21 -31.28 -23.13 5.71
C GLN A 21 -30.48 -22.10 4.91
N LYS A 22 -29.53 -21.41 5.57
CA LYS A 22 -28.64 -20.44 4.91
C LYS A 22 -27.87 -21.14 3.79
N LYS A 23 -27.68 -20.44 2.66
CA LYS A 23 -26.99 -21.01 1.48
C LYS A 23 -25.47 -20.89 1.61
N PRO A 24 -24.67 -21.79 1.01
CA PRO A 24 -23.23 -21.59 0.91
C PRO A 24 -22.88 -20.42 -0.01
N LEU A 25 -21.71 -19.83 0.17
CA LEU A 25 -21.15 -18.82 -0.74
C LEU A 25 -20.83 -19.46 -2.10
N ASP A 26 -21.12 -18.71 -3.17
CA ASP A 26 -20.72 -19.05 -4.53
C ASP A 26 -19.81 -17.94 -5.11
N HIS A 27 -19.17 -18.17 -6.26
CA HIS A 27 -18.25 -17.20 -6.86
C HIS A 27 -18.94 -15.92 -7.40
N SER A 28 -20.27 -15.88 -7.50
CA SER A 28 -21.01 -14.71 -7.98
C SER A 28 -21.08 -13.58 -6.94
N VAL A 29 -20.92 -13.91 -5.65
CA VAL A 29 -21.02 -12.94 -4.54
C VAL A 29 -19.89 -11.90 -4.55
N TYR A 30 -18.76 -12.22 -5.18
CA TYR A 30 -17.54 -11.42 -5.11
C TYR A 30 -17.75 -9.97 -5.55
N ASP A 31 -18.45 -9.75 -6.66
CA ASP A 31 -18.54 -8.43 -7.28
C ASP A 31 -19.32 -7.45 -6.38
N GLY A 32 -20.35 -7.95 -5.70
CA GLY A 32 -21.22 -7.17 -4.81
C GLY A 32 -20.72 -7.05 -3.37
N TRP A 33 -19.71 -7.80 -2.96
CA TRP A 33 -19.20 -7.72 -1.59
C TRP A 33 -18.55 -6.36 -1.33
N GLN A 34 -18.92 -5.75 -0.21
CA GLN A 34 -18.64 -4.36 0.12
C GLN A 34 -17.48 -4.22 1.09
N SER A 35 -16.85 -3.07 1.07
CA SER A 35 -15.84 -2.65 2.04
C SER A 35 -15.99 -1.16 2.37
N ILE A 36 -15.48 -0.74 3.54
CA ILE A 36 -15.38 0.68 3.87
C ILE A 36 -14.16 1.27 3.15
N GLY A 37 -14.42 2.22 2.26
CA GLY A 37 -13.39 2.92 1.49
C GLY A 37 -12.88 4.18 2.18
N SER A 38 -13.01 5.33 1.50
CA SER A 38 -12.61 6.64 2.00
C SER A 38 -13.28 6.91 3.35
N ARG A 39 -12.55 7.49 4.30
CA ARG A 39 -13.04 7.88 5.63
C ARG A 39 -12.50 9.27 5.96
N LYS A 40 -13.37 10.20 6.35
CA LYS A 40 -13.03 11.57 6.75
C LYS A 40 -13.93 12.00 7.89
N ILE A 41 -13.40 12.80 8.80
CA ILE A 41 -14.15 13.52 9.82
C ILE A 41 -13.91 15.01 9.63
N SER A 42 -14.93 15.84 9.79
CA SER A 42 -14.79 17.30 9.76
C SER A 42 -13.92 17.78 10.91
N ASN A 43 -13.28 18.95 10.77
CA ASN A 43 -12.38 19.46 11.81
C ASN A 43 -13.12 19.67 13.15
N ASP A 44 -14.40 20.02 13.12
CA ASP A 44 -15.24 20.18 14.31
C ASP A 44 -15.89 18.88 14.83
N GLY A 45 -15.65 17.75 14.16
CA GLY A 45 -16.16 16.43 14.55
C GLY A 45 -17.67 16.21 14.33
N LYS A 46 -18.40 17.17 13.75
CA LYS A 46 -19.87 17.06 13.60
C LYS A 46 -20.32 16.22 12.42
N TRP A 47 -19.45 16.05 11.43
CA TRP A 47 -19.73 15.31 10.21
C TRP A 47 -18.65 14.28 9.94
N VAL A 48 -19.10 13.06 9.62
CA VAL A 48 -18.27 11.95 9.19
C VAL A 48 -18.69 11.61 7.77
N GLY A 49 -17.72 11.56 6.85
CA GLY A 49 -17.97 11.14 5.50
C GLY A 49 -17.20 9.88 5.15
N TYR A 50 -17.89 8.90 4.58
CA TYR A 50 -17.29 7.61 4.27
C TYR A 50 -17.90 6.97 3.02
N SER A 51 -17.13 6.12 2.32
CA SER A 51 -17.65 5.34 1.19
C SER A 51 -17.86 3.86 1.54
N VAL A 52 -18.90 3.27 0.97
CA VAL A 52 -19.12 1.83 0.90
C VAL A 52 -18.89 1.41 -0.55
N ASP A 53 -17.86 0.60 -0.75
CA ASP A 53 -17.32 0.27 -2.06
C ASP A 53 -17.51 -1.22 -2.34
N PRO A 54 -18.30 -1.62 -3.38
CA PRO A 54 -18.32 -2.99 -3.86
C PRO A 54 -16.99 -3.31 -4.57
N GLN A 55 -16.63 -4.59 -4.68
CA GLN A 55 -15.42 -4.99 -5.42
C GLN A 55 -15.49 -4.64 -6.91
N GLU A 56 -16.65 -4.82 -7.54
CA GLU A 56 -16.96 -4.30 -8.87
C GLU A 56 -18.34 -3.63 -8.86
N GLY A 57 -18.37 -2.32 -9.12
CA GLY A 57 -19.62 -1.58 -9.18
C GLY A 57 -19.48 -0.11 -8.84
N ASN A 58 -20.62 0.51 -8.54
CA ASN A 58 -20.67 1.90 -8.13
C ASN A 58 -20.54 2.01 -6.61
N SER A 59 -19.50 2.70 -6.16
CA SER A 59 -19.36 3.16 -4.77
C SER A 59 -20.55 3.99 -4.31
N LYS A 60 -20.81 4.00 -3.01
CA LYS A 60 -21.76 4.92 -2.37
C LYS A 60 -21.04 5.76 -1.34
N LEU A 61 -21.18 7.08 -1.39
CA LEU A 61 -20.64 7.99 -0.40
C LEU A 61 -21.75 8.39 0.58
N TYR A 62 -21.44 8.35 1.87
CA TYR A 62 -22.30 8.78 2.96
C TYR A 62 -21.70 10.00 3.64
N LEU A 63 -22.53 10.99 3.97
CA LEU A 63 -22.21 12.07 4.90
C LEU A 63 -23.15 11.95 6.09
N SER A 64 -22.64 11.56 7.25
CA SER A 64 -23.42 11.31 8.46
C SER A 64 -23.06 12.32 9.54
N SER A 65 -24.07 12.84 10.22
CA SER A 65 -23.92 13.66 11.43
C SER A 65 -24.43 12.87 12.64
N PRO A 66 -23.54 12.27 13.44
CA PRO A 66 -23.93 11.32 14.49
C PRO A 66 -24.85 11.95 15.55
N LYS A 67 -24.56 13.19 15.96
CA LYS A 67 -25.31 13.92 16.99
C LYS A 67 -26.74 14.28 16.56
N SER A 68 -26.93 14.61 15.29
CA SER A 68 -28.26 14.94 14.73
C SER A 68 -28.99 13.73 14.15
N LYS A 69 -28.31 12.58 14.06
CA LYS A 69 -28.77 11.36 13.36
C LYS A 69 -29.16 11.61 11.89
N SER A 70 -28.66 12.67 11.26
CA SER A 70 -28.84 12.92 9.83
C SER A 70 -27.80 12.14 9.01
N SER A 71 -28.20 11.63 7.84
CA SER A 71 -27.30 11.04 6.86
C SER A 71 -27.74 11.35 5.43
N LEU A 72 -26.78 11.67 4.56
CA LEU A 72 -26.98 11.93 3.14
C LEU A 72 -26.21 10.88 2.33
N GLU A 73 -26.87 10.27 1.34
CA GLU A 73 -26.27 9.28 0.44
C GLU A 73 -26.06 9.86 -0.97
N PHE A 74 -24.87 9.62 -1.52
CA PHE A 74 -24.46 10.04 -2.86
C PHE A 74 -23.93 8.83 -3.67
N PRO A 75 -24.74 8.29 -4.59
CA PRO A 75 -24.30 7.24 -5.50
C PRO A 75 -23.13 7.71 -6.37
N ARG A 76 -22.12 6.84 -6.53
CA ARG A 76 -20.87 7.09 -7.28
C ARG A 76 -19.98 8.20 -6.70
N GLY A 77 -20.26 8.65 -5.48
CA GLY A 77 -19.45 9.64 -4.77
C GLY A 77 -18.06 9.10 -4.43
N SER A 78 -17.04 9.92 -4.60
CA SER A 78 -15.63 9.62 -4.36
C SER A 78 -14.82 10.90 -4.15
N LYS A 79 -13.54 10.80 -3.75
CA LYS A 79 -12.65 11.96 -3.52
C LYS A 79 -13.24 12.99 -2.53
N LEU A 80 -13.83 12.53 -1.42
CA LEU A 80 -14.41 13.42 -0.42
C LEU A 80 -13.34 14.31 0.26
N SER A 81 -13.66 15.59 0.42
CA SER A 81 -12.98 16.53 1.31
C SER A 81 -13.96 17.43 2.07
N PHE A 82 -13.60 17.85 3.27
CA PHE A 82 -14.29 18.91 4.00
C PHE A 82 -13.53 20.22 3.88
N THR A 83 -14.23 21.35 3.81
CA THR A 83 -13.58 22.67 3.93
C THR A 83 -12.98 22.84 5.32
N SER A 84 -11.94 23.66 5.46
CA SER A 84 -11.19 23.78 6.72
C SER A 84 -12.03 24.33 7.88
N ASP A 85 -13.10 25.06 7.56
CA ASP A 85 -14.10 25.60 8.49
C ASP A 85 -15.25 24.63 8.79
N SER A 86 -15.21 23.40 8.27
CA SER A 86 -16.22 22.35 8.45
C SER A 86 -17.62 22.71 7.97
N LYS A 87 -17.74 23.71 7.07
CA LYS A 87 -19.05 24.19 6.58
C LYS A 87 -19.54 23.48 5.33
N PHE A 88 -18.64 22.92 4.52
CA PHE A 88 -18.99 22.26 3.27
C PHE A 88 -18.28 20.92 3.11
N ALA A 89 -18.95 19.99 2.44
CA ALA A 89 -18.35 18.76 1.90
C ALA A 89 -18.31 18.82 0.37
N LEU A 90 -17.18 18.42 -0.20
CA LEU A 90 -16.90 18.44 -1.64
C LEU A 90 -16.50 17.03 -2.09
N PHE A 91 -17.03 16.56 -3.22
CA PHE A 91 -16.71 15.22 -3.74
C PHE A 91 -16.97 15.10 -5.25
N SER A 92 -16.34 14.12 -5.89
CA SER A 92 -16.60 13.73 -7.28
C SER A 92 -17.65 12.65 -7.36
N ILE A 93 -18.61 12.78 -8.28
CA ILE A 93 -19.57 11.76 -8.68
C ILE A 93 -19.10 11.19 -10.02
N LYS A 94 -18.59 9.96 -10.01
CA LYS A 94 -18.04 9.31 -11.21
C LYS A 94 -19.12 8.88 -12.20
N PRO A 95 -18.79 8.66 -13.50
CA PRO A 95 -19.64 7.92 -14.43
C PRO A 95 -20.00 6.52 -13.90
N PHE A 96 -21.01 5.89 -14.50
CA PHE A 96 -21.37 4.53 -14.08
C PHE A 96 -20.21 3.57 -14.37
N PHE A 97 -19.97 2.66 -13.43
CA PHE A 97 -18.94 1.64 -13.55
C PHE A 97 -19.04 0.83 -14.85
N LYS A 98 -20.26 0.48 -15.28
CA LYS A 98 -20.50 -0.26 -16.54
C LYS A 98 -19.97 0.48 -17.76
N ASP A 99 -20.07 1.82 -17.79
CA ASP A 99 -19.64 2.63 -18.93
C ASP A 99 -18.11 2.72 -18.92
N ILE A 100 -17.51 2.92 -17.74
CA ILE A 100 -16.05 2.90 -17.54
C ILE A 100 -15.46 1.56 -18.01
N LYS A 101 -16.09 0.45 -17.60
CA LYS A 101 -15.69 -0.90 -17.99
C LYS A 101 -15.84 -1.12 -19.50
N ALA A 102 -16.97 -0.73 -20.11
CA ALA A 102 -17.19 -0.86 -21.54
C ALA A 102 -16.16 -0.08 -22.39
N VAL A 103 -15.75 1.11 -21.95
CA VAL A 103 -14.70 1.88 -22.63
C VAL A 103 -13.34 1.20 -22.51
N LYS A 104 -13.01 0.66 -21.33
CA LYS A 104 -11.76 -0.09 -21.12
C LYS A 104 -11.70 -1.37 -21.94
N ASP A 105 -12.76 -2.19 -21.88
CA ASP A 105 -12.82 -3.50 -22.54
C ASP A 105 -12.79 -3.38 -24.07
N LYS A 106 -13.43 -2.34 -24.62
CA LYS A 106 -13.40 -2.03 -26.06
C LYS A 106 -12.18 -1.21 -26.48
N LYS A 107 -11.21 -0.97 -25.58
CA LYS A 107 -10.03 -0.11 -25.79
C LYS A 107 -10.37 1.24 -26.44
N LEU A 108 -11.50 1.82 -26.05
CA LEU A 108 -11.98 3.09 -26.57
C LEU A 108 -11.23 4.27 -25.92
N LYS A 109 -11.14 5.38 -26.63
CA LYS A 109 -10.56 6.63 -26.09
C LYS A 109 -11.37 7.12 -24.87
N LYS A 110 -10.67 7.58 -23.83
CA LYS A 110 -11.23 7.99 -22.51
C LYS A 110 -12.17 9.20 -22.58
N ASP A 111 -12.09 9.98 -23.65
CA ASP A 111 -12.97 11.12 -23.95
C ASP A 111 -14.41 10.71 -24.31
N LYS A 112 -14.64 9.43 -24.62
CA LYS A 112 -16.00 8.87 -24.79
C LYS A 112 -16.76 8.70 -23.47
N LEU A 113 -16.09 8.78 -22.32
CA LEU A 113 -16.75 8.77 -21.01
C LEU A 113 -17.21 10.17 -20.65
N ALA A 114 -18.42 10.27 -20.09
CA ALA A 114 -18.80 11.47 -19.33
C ALA A 114 -17.73 11.77 -18.27
N LYS A 115 -17.46 13.04 -17.97
CA LYS A 115 -16.58 13.41 -16.87
C LYS A 115 -17.30 13.33 -15.52
N ASP A 116 -16.53 13.46 -14.46
CA ASP A 116 -17.05 13.48 -13.11
C ASP A 116 -17.95 14.72 -12.90
N THR A 117 -18.99 14.57 -12.08
CA THR A 117 -19.79 15.69 -11.59
C THR A 117 -19.29 16.08 -10.20
N LEU A 118 -19.09 17.36 -9.93
CA LEU A 118 -18.75 17.85 -8.59
C LEU A 118 -20.02 17.96 -7.74
N GLY A 119 -20.03 17.31 -6.57
CA GLY A 119 -21.04 17.48 -5.53
C GLY A 119 -20.54 18.43 -4.44
N ILE A 120 -21.38 19.39 -4.07
CA ILE A 120 -21.14 20.37 -2.99
C ILE A 120 -22.30 20.27 -2.01
N VAL A 121 -22.02 20.08 -0.74
CA VAL A 121 -23.03 19.99 0.31
C VAL A 121 -22.75 21.04 1.37
N ASN A 122 -23.70 21.92 1.63
CA ASN A 122 -23.66 22.82 2.78
C ASN A 122 -24.07 22.03 4.03
N LEU A 123 -23.16 21.89 4.99
CA LEU A 123 -23.32 20.98 6.12
C LEU A 123 -24.26 21.50 7.22
N PHE A 124 -24.69 22.77 7.16
CA PHE A 124 -25.70 23.30 8.08
C PHE A 124 -27.11 23.14 7.51
N THR A 125 -27.29 23.56 6.25
CA THR A 125 -28.61 23.55 5.57
C THR A 125 -28.91 22.22 4.89
N GLN A 126 -27.90 21.36 4.73
CA GLN A 126 -27.94 20.10 3.97
C GLN A 126 -28.30 20.28 2.48
N LYS A 127 -28.25 21.51 1.96
CA LYS A 127 -28.47 21.82 0.56
C LYS A 127 -27.35 21.23 -0.30
N VAL A 128 -27.72 20.55 -1.39
CA VAL A 128 -26.82 19.89 -2.34
C VAL A 128 -26.82 20.65 -3.67
N GLU A 129 -25.63 21.01 -4.17
CA GLU A 129 -25.39 21.51 -5.53
C GLU A 129 -24.58 20.48 -6.32
N LYS A 130 -24.91 20.28 -7.60
CA LYS A 130 -24.19 19.38 -8.51
C LYS A 130 -23.76 20.13 -9.75
N ILE A 131 -22.48 20.08 -10.07
CA ILE A 131 -21.88 20.77 -11.22
C ILE A 131 -21.32 19.69 -12.17
N PRO A 132 -21.94 19.46 -13.34
CA PRO A 132 -21.48 18.43 -14.27
C PRO A 132 -20.20 18.83 -15.01
N ASN A 133 -19.56 17.87 -15.66
CA ASN A 133 -18.41 18.08 -16.56
C ASN A 133 -17.20 18.73 -15.86
N VAL A 134 -16.88 18.29 -14.64
CA VAL A 134 -15.72 18.79 -13.88
C VAL A 134 -14.54 17.84 -14.04
N GLN A 135 -13.40 18.37 -14.46
CA GLN A 135 -12.16 17.60 -14.58
C GLN A 135 -11.48 17.39 -13.23
N SER A 136 -11.42 18.45 -12.41
CA SER A 136 -10.81 18.43 -11.08
C SER A 136 -11.38 19.54 -10.21
N PHE A 137 -11.33 19.35 -8.88
CA PHE A 137 -11.64 20.40 -7.90
C PHE A 137 -10.60 20.38 -6.76
N LYS A 138 -10.40 21.53 -6.10
CA LYS A 138 -9.55 21.70 -4.92
C LYS A 138 -10.15 22.72 -3.96
N SER A 139 -9.91 22.54 -2.67
CA SER A 139 -10.14 23.53 -1.61
C SER A 139 -8.83 23.75 -0.82
N PRO A 140 -8.57 24.95 -0.28
CA PRO A 140 -7.39 25.19 0.55
C PRO A 140 -7.48 24.42 1.87
N GLU A 141 -6.34 23.99 2.41
CA GLU A 141 -6.32 23.18 3.65
C GLU A 141 -6.67 24.00 4.91
N LYS A 142 -6.35 25.29 4.91
CA LYS A 142 -6.55 26.22 6.04
C LYS A 142 -7.40 27.46 5.66
N GLY A 143 -7.87 27.56 4.42
CA GLY A 143 -8.44 28.80 3.85
C GLY A 143 -9.96 28.96 3.85
N GLY A 144 -10.69 28.32 4.76
CA GLY A 144 -12.14 28.47 4.90
C GLY A 144 -12.93 27.89 3.73
N ALA A 145 -14.05 28.51 3.39
CA ALA A 145 -15.04 28.02 2.42
C ALA A 145 -14.74 28.38 0.94
N TRP A 146 -13.47 28.47 0.56
CA TRP A 146 -13.08 28.67 -0.84
C TRP A 146 -12.93 27.35 -1.58
N MET A 147 -13.21 27.36 -2.89
CA MET A 147 -13.02 26.21 -3.77
C MET A 147 -12.70 26.68 -5.18
N ALA A 148 -11.91 25.90 -5.92
CA ALA A 148 -11.76 26.08 -7.35
C ALA A 148 -11.88 24.75 -8.10
N TYR A 149 -12.53 24.77 -9.26
CA TYR A 149 -12.70 23.60 -10.13
C TYR A 149 -12.50 23.94 -11.60
N LEU A 150 -11.96 22.97 -12.33
CA LEU A 150 -11.68 23.05 -13.76
C LEU A 150 -12.77 22.31 -14.54
N MET A 151 -13.42 22.99 -15.49
CA MET A 151 -14.47 22.42 -16.33
C MET A 151 -13.89 21.59 -17.48
N GLU A 152 -14.73 20.82 -18.15
CA GLU A 152 -14.42 20.25 -19.47
C GLU A 152 -14.81 21.22 -20.60
N ASN A 153 -13.90 21.39 -21.55
CA ASN A 153 -14.16 22.21 -22.73
C ASN A 153 -15.05 21.44 -23.72
N MET A 154 -16.34 21.79 -23.76
CA MET A 154 -17.36 21.13 -24.58
C MET A 154 -17.30 21.53 -26.07
N LYS A 155 -16.48 22.51 -26.47
CA LYS A 155 -16.41 23.05 -27.85
C LYS A 155 -15.74 22.10 -28.88
N ASP A 156 -15.17 20.98 -28.45
CA ASP A 156 -14.38 20.05 -29.28
C ASP A 156 -15.13 18.73 -29.61
N LYS A 157 -16.40 18.54 -29.19
CA LYS A 157 -17.17 17.30 -29.40
C LYS A 157 -17.70 17.08 -30.83
N THR A 158 -17.40 17.96 -31.78
CA THR A 158 -17.94 17.92 -33.17
C THR A 158 -16.97 17.35 -34.23
N ALA A 159 -15.80 16.82 -33.86
CA ALA A 159 -14.90 16.17 -34.82
C ALA A 159 -15.17 14.65 -34.92
N THR A 160 -15.45 14.19 -36.14
CA THR A 160 -15.71 12.79 -36.52
C THR A 160 -14.54 11.85 -36.20
N PRO A 161 -14.82 10.54 -35.98
CA PRO A 161 -13.83 9.58 -35.52
C PRO A 161 -13.12 8.90 -36.72
N ASP A 162 -11.88 9.29 -37.01
CA ASP A 162 -10.98 8.47 -37.82
C ASP A 162 -9.55 8.50 -37.25
N ALA A 163 -8.83 7.41 -37.51
CA ALA A 163 -7.50 7.00 -37.05
C ALA A 163 -7.41 6.34 -35.66
N LYS A 164 -7.15 5.02 -35.72
CA LYS A 164 -6.57 4.19 -34.66
C LYS A 164 -5.16 4.70 -34.35
N ASP A 165 -4.90 5.02 -33.09
CA ASP A 165 -3.56 5.23 -32.55
C ASP A 165 -3.32 4.08 -31.57
N ASP A 166 -2.37 3.21 -31.89
CA ASP A 166 -2.16 1.91 -31.22
C ASP A 166 -1.30 1.98 -29.94
N ASP A 167 -0.91 3.18 -29.47
CA ASP A 167 -0.05 3.34 -28.28
C ASP A 167 -0.81 3.82 -27.03
N ALA A 168 -1.80 3.04 -26.60
CA ALA A 168 -2.69 3.40 -25.47
C ALA A 168 -2.38 2.69 -24.14
N ASP A 169 -1.31 1.90 -24.04
CA ASP A 169 -0.93 1.20 -22.81
C ASP A 169 0.45 1.66 -22.31
N ASP A 170 0.52 2.85 -21.70
CA ASP A 170 1.40 3.15 -20.53
C ASP A 170 1.44 4.63 -20.06
N LYS A 171 0.54 5.50 -20.51
CA LYS A 171 0.48 6.89 -20.00
C LYS A 171 -0.21 6.95 -18.64
N LYS A 172 0.55 6.72 -17.56
CA LYS A 172 0.30 7.36 -16.25
C LYS A 172 0.24 8.88 -16.46
N ASP A 173 -0.65 9.56 -15.73
CA ASP A 173 -0.94 11.00 -15.73
C ASP A 173 0.23 11.92 -16.12
N ASP A 174 0.54 12.01 -17.41
CA ASP A 174 1.47 13.00 -17.94
C ASP A 174 0.72 14.33 -18.02
N ASP A 175 0.98 15.16 -17.02
CA ASP A 175 0.49 16.52 -16.77
C ASP A 175 0.84 17.55 -17.89
N ALA A 176 1.36 17.06 -19.02
CA ALA A 176 1.83 17.82 -20.17
C ALA A 176 0.77 17.98 -21.28
N ASN A 177 -0.35 17.26 -21.21
CA ASN A 177 -1.39 17.23 -22.25
C ASN A 177 -2.80 17.68 -21.77
N THR A 178 -2.91 18.36 -20.63
CA THR A 178 -4.20 18.88 -20.15
C THR A 178 -4.71 19.97 -21.09
N LYS A 179 -5.88 19.76 -21.70
CA LYS A 179 -6.49 20.74 -22.62
C LYS A 179 -6.92 21.99 -21.84
N PRO A 180 -6.67 23.21 -22.35
CA PRO A 180 -7.13 24.43 -21.72
C PRO A 180 -8.66 24.46 -21.56
N SER A 181 -9.11 24.92 -20.40
CA SER A 181 -10.53 24.96 -20.04
C SER A 181 -10.81 26.05 -18.99
N ASP A 182 -12.08 26.25 -18.65
CA ASP A 182 -12.49 27.28 -17.70
C ASP A 182 -12.25 26.82 -16.26
N LEU A 183 -11.47 27.60 -15.51
CA LEU A 183 -11.29 27.48 -14.06
C LEU A 183 -12.29 28.40 -13.37
N ILE A 184 -13.10 27.86 -12.46
CA ILE A 184 -14.03 28.65 -11.68
C ILE A 184 -13.56 28.65 -10.22
N LEU A 185 -13.30 29.84 -9.68
CA LEU A 185 -13.08 30.12 -8.27
C LEU A 185 -14.41 30.51 -7.62
N VAL A 186 -14.75 29.91 -6.48
CA VAL A 186 -16.02 30.12 -5.78
C VAL A 186 -15.79 30.34 -4.30
N ASN A 187 -16.42 31.38 -3.75
CA ASN A 187 -16.64 31.51 -2.32
C ASN A 187 -17.97 30.80 -1.99
N LEU A 188 -17.91 29.68 -1.26
CA LEU A 188 -19.10 28.87 -1.00
C LEU A 188 -20.08 29.52 -0.01
N LEU A 189 -19.65 30.52 0.77
CA LEU A 189 -20.52 31.24 1.69
C LEU A 189 -21.33 32.32 0.98
N THR A 190 -20.68 33.11 0.12
CA THR A 190 -21.35 34.22 -0.59
C THR A 190 -21.93 33.80 -1.94
N GLY A 191 -21.50 32.67 -2.49
CA GLY A 191 -21.84 32.22 -3.83
C GLY A 191 -21.13 32.99 -4.95
N LYS A 192 -20.25 33.95 -4.62
CA LYS A 192 -19.48 34.73 -5.62
C LYS A 192 -18.58 33.79 -6.43
N LYS A 193 -18.74 33.84 -7.76
CA LYS A 193 -17.94 33.06 -8.72
C LYS A 193 -17.06 33.99 -9.56
N THR A 194 -15.86 33.55 -9.86
CA THR A 194 -14.93 34.20 -10.80
C THR A 194 -14.38 33.15 -11.75
N THR A 195 -14.48 33.41 -13.05
CA THR A 195 -14.04 32.47 -14.10
C THR A 195 -12.74 32.96 -14.73
N TYR A 196 -11.79 32.05 -14.89
CA TYR A 196 -10.55 32.25 -15.63
C TYR A 196 -10.52 31.27 -16.81
N GLU A 197 -10.48 31.80 -18.01
CA GLU A 197 -10.51 31.01 -19.24
C GLU A 197 -9.14 30.41 -19.58
N ASN A 198 -9.15 29.35 -20.38
CA ASN A 198 -7.96 28.72 -20.96
C ASN A 198 -6.94 28.19 -19.92
N VAL A 199 -7.39 27.82 -18.74
CA VAL A 199 -6.55 27.25 -17.67
C VAL A 199 -6.23 25.79 -17.93
N VAL A 200 -4.99 25.41 -17.70
CA VAL A 200 -4.52 24.01 -17.80
C VAL A 200 -4.16 23.40 -16.45
N ARG A 201 -3.86 24.22 -15.43
CA ARG A 201 -3.53 23.77 -14.07
C ARG A 201 -3.70 24.90 -13.05
N TYR A 202 -3.90 24.53 -11.79
CA TYR A 202 -4.07 25.48 -10.69
C TYR A 202 -3.73 24.89 -9.32
N GLN A 203 -3.42 25.75 -8.36
CA GLN A 203 -3.08 25.39 -6.98
C GLN A 203 -3.45 26.52 -6.00
N PHE A 204 -3.98 26.17 -4.83
CA PHE A 204 -4.15 27.11 -3.73
C PHE A 204 -2.90 27.16 -2.85
N SER A 205 -2.63 28.33 -2.29
CA SER A 205 -1.85 28.44 -1.05
C SER A 205 -2.60 27.74 0.10
N GLU A 206 -1.86 27.23 1.09
CA GLU A 206 -2.47 26.43 2.17
C GLU A 206 -3.54 27.23 2.94
N ASN A 207 -3.26 28.50 3.20
CA ASN A 207 -4.17 29.44 3.86
C ASN A 207 -5.31 29.96 2.95
N GLY A 208 -5.33 29.59 1.67
CA GLY A 208 -6.37 29.95 0.69
C GLY A 208 -6.42 31.42 0.27
N LYS A 209 -5.49 32.28 0.72
CA LYS A 209 -5.47 33.71 0.34
C LYS A 209 -5.00 33.93 -1.09
N GLN A 210 -4.21 32.99 -1.61
CA GLN A 210 -3.67 33.03 -2.96
C GLN A 210 -4.07 31.80 -3.77
N LEU A 211 -4.30 32.03 -5.06
CA LEU A 211 -4.51 31.02 -6.09
C LEU A 211 -3.50 31.27 -7.21
N ILE A 212 -2.81 30.23 -7.65
CA ILE A 212 -1.97 30.25 -8.85
C ILE A 212 -2.60 29.38 -9.92
N PHE A 213 -2.63 29.85 -11.16
CA PHE A 213 -3.02 29.04 -12.30
C PHE A 213 -2.20 29.36 -13.54
N VAL A 214 -2.14 28.40 -14.46
CA VAL A 214 -1.47 28.57 -15.75
C VAL A 214 -2.52 28.54 -16.85
N THR A 215 -2.54 29.58 -17.69
CA THR A 215 -3.34 29.60 -18.91
C THR A 215 -2.51 29.16 -20.10
N GLN A 216 -3.15 28.65 -21.14
CA GLN A 216 -2.53 28.29 -22.41
C GLN A 216 -3.32 28.92 -23.54
N LYS A 217 -2.67 29.73 -24.37
CA LYS A 217 -3.30 30.35 -25.54
C LYS A 217 -3.85 29.26 -26.48
N PRO A 218 -5.11 29.36 -26.95
CA PRO A 218 -5.64 28.44 -27.95
C PRO A 218 -4.77 28.42 -29.21
N GLU A 219 -4.53 27.24 -29.77
CA GLU A 219 -3.89 27.12 -31.10
C GLU A 219 -4.90 27.57 -32.16
N ASP A 220 -4.56 28.59 -32.97
CA ASP A 220 -5.39 29.05 -34.10
C ASP A 220 -5.45 27.96 -35.17
N LYS A 221 -6.47 27.09 -35.12
CA LYS A 221 -6.69 26.03 -36.11
C LYS A 221 -7.14 26.55 -37.50
N ASP A 222 -7.40 27.85 -37.65
CA ASP A 222 -8.05 28.42 -38.85
C ASP A 222 -7.10 28.91 -39.96
N LYS A 223 -5.79 28.97 -39.75
CA LYS A 223 -4.86 29.40 -40.83
C LYS A 223 -4.52 28.30 -41.84
N ASP A 224 -4.60 27.02 -41.46
CA ASP A 224 -4.21 25.91 -42.34
C ASP A 224 -5.36 25.39 -43.25
N LYS A 225 -6.58 25.93 -43.13
CA LYS A 225 -7.72 25.53 -43.98
C LYS A 225 -7.98 26.46 -45.16
N LYS A 226 -7.30 27.61 -45.27
CA LYS A 226 -7.52 28.56 -46.38
C LYS A 226 -6.62 28.37 -47.59
N ASP A 227 -5.55 27.58 -47.48
CA ASP A 227 -4.69 27.26 -48.63
C ASP A 227 -4.79 25.77 -48.94
N ASN A 228 -5.43 25.47 -50.08
CA ASN A 228 -5.63 24.15 -50.66
C ASN A 228 -4.30 23.54 -51.18
N LYS A 229 -3.24 23.54 -50.37
CA LYS A 229 -1.96 22.90 -50.68
C LYS A 229 -1.87 21.58 -49.89
N LYS A 230 -1.53 20.51 -50.62
CA LYS A 230 -1.20 19.19 -50.05
C LYS A 230 -0.26 19.37 -48.84
N PRO A 231 -0.44 18.61 -47.74
CA PRO A 231 0.49 18.68 -46.62
C PRO A 231 1.86 18.21 -47.12
N GLU A 232 2.80 19.15 -47.26
CA GLU A 232 4.22 18.82 -47.32
C GLU A 232 4.55 17.98 -46.08
N LYS A 233 5.41 16.97 -46.25
CA LYS A 233 5.97 16.21 -45.13
C LYS A 233 6.58 17.22 -44.15
N LYS A 234 5.88 17.53 -43.05
CA LYS A 234 6.45 18.35 -41.97
C LYS A 234 7.74 17.68 -41.55
N ASP A 235 8.84 18.39 -41.74
CA ASP A 235 10.14 17.94 -41.30
C ASP A 235 10.06 17.65 -39.80
N LYS A 236 10.24 16.38 -39.42
CA LYS A 236 10.11 15.95 -38.02
C LYS A 236 11.25 16.51 -37.15
N SER A 237 12.30 17.08 -37.75
CA SER A 237 13.38 17.80 -37.04
C SER A 237 13.06 19.25 -36.67
N ALA A 238 12.00 19.87 -37.21
CA ALA A 238 11.67 21.24 -36.85
C ALA A 238 11.21 21.35 -35.37
N PRO A 239 11.65 22.35 -34.59
CA PRO A 239 11.23 22.52 -33.20
C PRO A 239 9.71 22.75 -33.08
N VAL A 240 9.01 21.83 -32.41
CA VAL A 240 7.58 21.94 -32.12
C VAL A 240 7.40 22.75 -30.85
N LYS A 241 7.09 24.04 -31.01
CA LYS A 241 6.90 24.93 -29.85
C LYS A 241 5.71 24.54 -28.99
N TYR A 242 5.79 24.84 -27.70
CA TYR A 242 4.61 24.86 -26.84
C TYR A 242 3.69 26.01 -27.22
N ALA A 243 2.39 25.82 -26.99
CA ALA A 243 1.47 26.94 -27.03
C ALA A 243 1.85 27.94 -25.93
N LEU A 244 1.65 29.23 -26.18
CA LEU A 244 2.00 30.29 -25.23
C LEU A 244 1.27 30.07 -23.89
N GLN A 245 2.02 29.85 -22.82
CA GLN A 245 1.48 29.70 -21.47
C GLN A 245 1.76 30.94 -20.64
N THR A 246 0.82 31.30 -19.76
CA THR A 246 0.94 32.44 -18.84
C THR A 246 0.68 31.97 -17.42
N VAL A 247 1.57 32.31 -16.48
CA VAL A 247 1.41 31.99 -15.06
C VAL A 247 0.79 33.20 -14.35
N ASN A 248 -0.36 32.99 -13.72
CA ASN A 248 -1.18 34.05 -13.12
C ASN A 248 -1.38 33.81 -11.61
N TRP A 249 -0.96 34.79 -10.81
CA TRP A 249 -1.13 34.80 -9.35
C TRP A 249 -2.29 35.69 -8.97
N VAL A 250 -3.27 35.12 -8.28
CA VAL A 250 -4.47 35.81 -7.81
C VAL A 250 -4.50 35.93 -6.30
N ASP A 251 -4.70 37.17 -5.81
CA ASP A 251 -5.22 37.43 -4.47
C ASP A 251 -6.72 37.11 -4.47
N VAL A 252 -7.10 36.05 -3.76
CA VAL A 252 -8.44 35.46 -3.84
C VAL A 252 -9.52 36.41 -3.32
N GLU A 253 -9.21 37.28 -2.35
CA GLU A 253 -10.16 38.21 -1.78
C GLU A 253 -10.33 39.45 -2.67
N LYS A 254 -9.20 40.03 -3.12
CA LYS A 254 -9.21 41.23 -3.96
C LYS A 254 -9.63 40.94 -5.40
N GLY A 255 -9.44 39.69 -5.86
CA GLY A 255 -9.63 39.31 -7.26
C GLY A 255 -8.58 39.91 -8.21
N THR A 256 -7.51 40.49 -7.68
CA THR A 256 -6.42 41.06 -8.48
C THR A 256 -5.59 39.94 -9.09
N VAL A 257 -5.54 39.90 -10.42
CA VAL A 257 -4.75 38.93 -11.19
C VAL A 257 -3.42 39.58 -11.58
N ASN A 258 -2.32 39.04 -11.08
CA ASN A 258 -0.97 39.44 -11.44
C ASN A 258 -0.36 38.40 -12.38
N LYS A 259 -0.07 38.81 -13.63
CA LYS A 259 0.70 38.01 -14.58
C LYS A 259 2.16 37.98 -14.13
N LEU A 260 2.68 36.80 -13.80
CA LEU A 260 4.05 36.63 -13.32
C LEU A 260 5.05 36.42 -14.46
N THR A 261 4.73 35.51 -15.36
CA THR A 261 5.58 35.15 -16.50
C THR A 261 4.75 34.58 -17.63
N GLU A 262 5.29 34.63 -18.83
CA GLU A 262 4.70 34.07 -20.04
C GLU A 262 5.80 33.57 -20.96
N GLY A 263 5.52 32.46 -21.64
CA GLY A 263 6.46 31.89 -22.60
C GLY A 263 5.84 30.72 -23.36
N GLU A 264 6.39 30.44 -24.54
CA GLU A 264 6.09 29.24 -25.32
C GLU A 264 6.74 28.03 -24.64
N GLY A 265 6.16 27.59 -23.53
CA GLY A 265 6.73 26.55 -22.67
C GLY A 265 5.68 25.78 -21.88
N ASN A 266 6.17 24.94 -20.97
CA ASN A 266 5.35 24.22 -20.01
C ASN A 266 5.74 24.59 -18.58
N PHE A 267 4.87 25.27 -17.86
CA PHE A 267 5.06 25.63 -16.44
C PHE A 267 4.26 24.68 -15.55
N SER A 268 4.90 24.06 -14.55
CA SER A 268 4.33 22.97 -13.74
C SER A 268 4.88 22.96 -12.30
N GLN A 269 4.41 22.03 -11.46
CA GLN A 269 4.90 21.86 -10.08
C GLN A 269 4.78 23.13 -9.23
N LEU A 270 3.60 23.74 -9.27
CA LEU A 270 3.28 24.98 -8.57
C LEU A 270 3.26 24.74 -7.05
N THR A 271 4.09 25.44 -6.29
CA THR A 271 4.10 25.38 -4.83
C THR A 271 4.10 26.77 -4.20
N PHE A 272 3.34 26.92 -3.11
CA PHE A 272 3.40 28.10 -2.24
C PHE A 272 4.18 27.79 -0.96
N ASP A 273 4.69 28.81 -0.30
CA ASP A 273 5.02 28.73 1.13
C ASP A 273 3.74 28.68 1.99
N GLU A 274 3.86 28.35 3.28
CA GLU A 274 2.71 28.21 4.19
C GLU A 274 1.86 29.50 4.26
N LEU A 275 2.52 30.67 4.20
CA LEU A 275 1.85 31.97 4.24
C LEU A 275 1.29 32.41 2.88
N GLY A 276 1.63 31.74 1.79
CA GLY A 276 1.22 32.11 0.45
C GLY A 276 1.86 33.42 -0.05
N ASN A 277 2.95 33.91 0.55
CA ASN A 277 3.62 35.13 0.10
C ASN A 277 4.72 34.86 -0.93
N ARG A 278 5.05 33.58 -1.13
CA ARG A 278 6.13 33.10 -1.99
C ARG A 278 5.63 31.94 -2.83
N LEU A 279 6.00 31.95 -4.10
CA LEU A 279 5.66 30.93 -5.07
C LEU A 279 6.93 30.40 -5.71
N ALA A 280 7.01 29.08 -5.87
CA ALA A 280 8.02 28.45 -6.70
C ALA A 280 7.39 27.45 -7.66
N PHE A 281 7.99 27.29 -8.83
CA PHE A 281 7.57 26.30 -9.81
C PHE A 281 8.69 25.97 -10.80
N ILE A 282 8.53 24.85 -11.50
CA ILE A 282 9.44 24.39 -12.54
C ILE A 282 8.80 24.63 -13.90
N GLY A 283 9.55 25.23 -14.83
CA GLY A 283 9.10 25.41 -16.21
C GLY A 283 10.19 25.12 -17.23
N THR A 284 9.80 24.84 -18.47
CA THR A 284 10.73 24.70 -19.59
C THR A 284 10.22 25.49 -20.79
N LEU A 285 11.14 26.13 -21.51
CA LEU A 285 10.90 26.81 -22.79
C LEU A 285 11.46 26.01 -23.99
N SER A 286 12.00 24.82 -23.73
CA SER A 286 12.42 23.88 -24.77
C SER A 286 11.26 23.47 -25.66
N ALA A 287 11.52 23.08 -26.89
CA ALA A 287 10.49 22.57 -27.77
C ALA A 287 9.93 21.23 -27.25
N LYS A 288 8.67 20.92 -27.60
CA LYS A 288 7.99 19.69 -27.18
C LYS A 288 8.78 18.43 -27.57
N ASN A 289 9.42 18.47 -28.74
CA ASN A 289 10.21 17.39 -29.35
C ASN A 289 11.71 17.45 -29.03
N ASP A 290 12.17 18.36 -28.16
CA ASP A 290 13.55 18.34 -27.69
C ASP A 290 13.81 17.05 -26.90
N LEU A 291 14.88 16.32 -27.25
CA LEU A 291 15.31 15.09 -26.57
C LEU A 291 15.79 15.35 -25.14
N VAL A 292 16.30 16.54 -24.88
CA VAL A 292 16.74 17.01 -23.57
C VAL A 292 16.17 18.41 -23.38
N LYS A 293 15.31 18.56 -22.38
CA LYS A 293 14.65 19.84 -22.07
C LYS A 293 15.45 20.61 -21.04
N ASP A 294 15.55 21.92 -21.25
CA ASP A 294 16.13 22.84 -20.29
C ASP A 294 15.03 23.35 -19.36
N TYR A 295 15.05 22.89 -18.11
CA TYR A 295 14.15 23.37 -17.08
C TYR A 295 14.76 24.55 -16.32
N GLN A 296 13.88 25.38 -15.77
CA GLN A 296 14.20 26.54 -14.96
C GLN A 296 13.35 26.50 -13.70
N LEU A 297 13.95 26.90 -12.59
CA LEU A 297 13.23 27.18 -11.35
C LEU A 297 12.82 28.64 -11.36
N TYR A 298 11.53 28.88 -11.20
CA TYR A 298 10.96 30.20 -11.06
C TYR A 298 10.61 30.45 -9.60
N TYR A 299 11.09 31.55 -9.04
CA TYR A 299 10.78 31.99 -7.69
C TYR A 299 10.21 33.41 -7.73
N PHE A 300 9.02 33.57 -7.14
CA PHE A 300 8.31 34.83 -7.03
C PHE A 300 7.95 35.14 -5.59
N ALA A 301 8.08 36.40 -5.20
CA ALA A 301 7.71 36.87 -3.86
C ALA A 301 7.07 38.25 -3.96
N GLN A 302 6.02 38.51 -3.17
CA GLN A 302 5.28 39.78 -3.25
C GLN A 302 6.12 40.99 -2.80
N ASN A 303 7.10 40.79 -1.91
CA ASN A 303 7.93 41.85 -1.32
C ASN A 303 9.44 41.54 -1.37
N ALA A 304 9.88 40.73 -2.34
CA ALA A 304 11.30 40.42 -2.52
C ALA A 304 11.65 40.25 -4.01
N LYS A 305 12.94 40.15 -4.31
CA LYS A 305 13.43 39.98 -5.68
C LYS A 305 12.97 38.64 -6.26
N ASN A 306 12.22 38.69 -7.36
CA ASN A 306 11.91 37.50 -8.16
C ASN A 306 13.18 36.98 -8.81
N THR A 307 13.33 35.66 -8.88
CA THR A 307 14.55 35.03 -9.41
C THR A 307 14.20 33.84 -10.30
N ILE A 308 14.96 33.70 -11.38
CA ILE A 308 14.88 32.54 -12.27
C ILE A 308 16.25 31.87 -12.25
N VAL A 309 16.29 30.61 -11.84
CA VAL A 309 17.50 29.79 -11.91
C VAL A 309 17.41 28.98 -13.21
N ASN A 310 18.20 29.39 -14.19
CA ASN A 310 18.36 28.67 -15.46
C ASN A 310 19.64 27.82 -15.45
N ASN A 311 19.86 27.08 -16.54
CA ASN A 311 21.00 26.16 -16.68
C ASN A 311 22.36 26.87 -16.86
N GLN A 312 22.38 28.21 -16.91
CA GLN A 312 23.59 29.05 -17.00
C GLN A 312 23.91 29.74 -15.67
N HIS A 313 23.17 29.45 -14.60
CA HIS A 313 23.36 30.08 -13.31
C HIS A 313 24.76 29.76 -12.73
N ALA A 314 25.48 30.77 -12.24
CA ALA A 314 26.88 30.65 -11.80
C ALA A 314 27.12 29.60 -10.69
N ASN A 315 26.09 29.33 -9.88
CA ASN A 315 26.15 28.34 -8.79
C ASN A 315 25.70 26.91 -9.19
N LEU A 316 25.31 26.68 -10.45
CA LEU A 316 25.14 25.32 -10.97
C LEU A 316 26.53 24.70 -11.25
N PRO A 317 26.78 23.46 -10.83
CA PRO A 317 27.99 22.76 -11.28
C PRO A 317 28.03 22.69 -12.82
N LYS A 318 29.23 22.79 -13.40
CA LYS A 318 29.41 22.75 -14.86
C LYS A 318 28.76 21.48 -15.42
N GLY A 319 27.88 21.64 -16.42
CA GLY A 319 27.17 20.54 -17.06
C GLY A 319 25.97 20.00 -16.25
N TRP A 320 25.49 20.71 -15.23
CA TRP A 320 24.27 20.38 -14.50
C TRP A 320 23.12 21.32 -14.86
N VAL A 321 21.90 20.86 -14.65
CA VAL A 321 20.65 21.54 -14.99
C VAL A 321 19.66 21.46 -13.82
N VAL A 322 18.67 22.35 -13.81
CA VAL A 322 17.50 22.19 -12.94
C VAL A 322 16.73 20.93 -13.38
N SER A 323 16.27 20.15 -12.42
CA SER A 323 15.65 18.85 -12.67
C SER A 323 14.14 18.90 -12.42
N GLU A 324 13.32 18.43 -13.37
CA GLU A 324 11.88 18.28 -13.15
C GLU A 324 11.53 17.08 -12.24
N ASN A 325 12.50 16.22 -11.93
CA ASN A 325 12.26 14.99 -11.18
C ASN A 325 12.19 15.21 -9.65
N ARG A 326 12.25 16.46 -9.18
CA ARG A 326 12.01 16.84 -7.79
C ARG A 326 11.31 18.19 -7.71
N ALA A 327 10.07 18.16 -7.19
CA ALA A 327 9.28 19.36 -7.01
C ALA A 327 9.92 20.33 -6.00
N PRO A 328 9.83 21.65 -6.25
CA PRO A 328 10.23 22.65 -5.28
C PRO A 328 9.35 22.53 -4.02
N ILE A 329 9.96 22.66 -2.84
CA ILE A 329 9.30 22.61 -1.54
C ILE A 329 9.88 23.69 -0.64
N PHE A 330 9.03 24.54 -0.07
CA PHE A 330 9.46 25.52 0.92
C PHE A 330 9.62 24.88 2.30
N SER A 331 10.56 25.40 3.08
CA SER A 331 10.56 25.18 4.52
C SER A 331 9.29 25.76 5.13
N LYS A 332 8.86 25.25 6.28
CA LYS A 332 7.65 25.72 6.96
C LYS A 332 7.64 27.23 7.20
N ASN A 333 8.75 27.79 7.66
CA ASN A 333 8.91 29.23 7.85
C ASN A 333 9.13 30.02 6.54
N GLY A 334 9.13 29.34 5.39
CA GLY A 334 9.34 29.89 4.06
C GLY A 334 10.75 30.36 3.76
N LYS A 335 11.70 30.31 4.70
CA LYS A 335 13.05 30.89 4.56
C LYS A 335 13.96 30.12 3.61
N GLN A 336 13.71 28.84 3.42
CA GLN A 336 14.48 27.96 2.53
C GLN A 336 13.55 27.40 1.46
N LEU A 337 14.04 27.27 0.23
CA LEU A 337 13.38 26.48 -0.80
C LEU A 337 14.32 25.38 -1.26
N TYR A 338 13.82 24.16 -1.22
CA TYR A 338 14.50 22.96 -1.68
C TYR A 338 14.00 22.59 -3.07
N PHE A 339 14.89 22.22 -3.98
CA PHE A 339 14.54 21.81 -5.34
C PHE A 339 15.54 20.78 -5.89
N GLY A 340 15.31 20.30 -7.10
CA GLY A 340 16.15 19.33 -7.78
C GLY A 340 17.15 19.93 -8.77
N ILE A 341 18.39 19.44 -8.76
CA ILE A 341 19.37 19.62 -9.84
C ILE A 341 19.92 18.25 -10.26
N ALA A 342 20.34 18.11 -11.51
CA ALA A 342 20.92 16.88 -12.04
C ALA A 342 21.99 17.18 -13.09
N PRO A 343 22.94 16.27 -13.37
CA PRO A 343 23.75 16.35 -14.59
C PRO A 343 22.85 16.50 -15.82
N LYS A 344 23.29 17.28 -16.81
CA LYS A 344 22.56 17.45 -18.07
C LYS A 344 22.34 16.07 -18.70
N PRO A 345 21.07 15.67 -18.95
CA PRO A 345 20.80 14.40 -19.59
C PRO A 345 21.49 14.33 -20.96
N ILE A 346 22.00 13.15 -21.31
CA ILE A 346 22.49 12.88 -22.66
C ILE A 346 21.26 12.55 -23.52
N ALA A 347 21.11 13.23 -24.64
CA ALA A 347 20.05 12.92 -25.60
C ALA A 347 20.20 11.47 -26.05
N LYS A 348 19.13 10.67 -25.93
CA LYS A 348 19.13 9.34 -26.55
C LYS A 348 19.15 9.53 -28.06
N ASP A 349 20.14 8.96 -28.73
CA ASP A 349 20.16 8.93 -30.20
C ASP A 349 18.97 8.08 -30.67
N THR A 350 17.94 8.74 -31.20
CA THR A 350 16.74 8.11 -31.74
C THR A 350 16.86 7.84 -33.24
N THR A 351 17.96 8.22 -33.88
CA THR A 351 18.20 8.05 -35.33
C THR A 351 18.80 6.69 -35.67
N LEU A 352 19.45 6.04 -34.70
CA LEU A 352 19.84 4.64 -34.77
C LEU A 352 18.60 3.75 -34.60
N ILE A 353 18.03 3.33 -35.72
CA ILE A 353 17.14 2.17 -35.74
C ILE A 353 17.97 1.01 -35.17
N ALA A 354 17.47 0.32 -34.14
CA ALA A 354 18.17 -0.72 -33.37
C ALA A 354 18.64 -1.95 -34.20
N ASN A 355 18.61 -1.88 -35.52
CA ASN A 355 18.84 -2.99 -36.44
C ASN A 355 20.30 -3.12 -36.91
N ASP A 356 21.16 -2.10 -36.75
CA ASP A 356 22.51 -2.13 -37.36
C ASP A 356 23.66 -2.42 -36.39
N HIS A 357 23.40 -2.52 -35.07
CA HIS A 357 24.42 -2.86 -34.06
C HIS A 357 23.88 -3.77 -32.94
N ALA A 358 24.75 -4.59 -32.34
CA ALA A 358 24.38 -5.45 -31.21
C ALA A 358 24.15 -4.62 -29.93
N VAL A 359 22.93 -4.65 -29.41
CA VAL A 359 22.61 -4.17 -28.05
C VAL A 359 22.93 -5.31 -27.09
N VAL A 360 24.13 -5.28 -26.49
CA VAL A 360 24.61 -6.31 -25.57
C VAL A 360 24.70 -5.79 -24.15
N ASP A 361 24.07 -6.51 -23.23
CA ASP A 361 24.26 -6.36 -21.80
C ASP A 361 25.53 -7.13 -21.38
N VAL A 362 26.62 -6.42 -21.05
CA VAL A 362 27.87 -7.04 -20.57
C VAL A 362 27.90 -6.98 -19.04
N TRP A 363 28.04 -8.14 -18.39
CA TRP A 363 28.10 -8.24 -16.93
C TRP A 363 29.56 -8.27 -16.49
N ASN A 364 29.94 -7.45 -15.50
CA ASN A 364 31.26 -7.50 -14.88
C ASN A 364 31.14 -7.87 -13.39
N TYR A 365 32.03 -8.74 -12.92
CA TYR A 365 32.04 -9.19 -11.52
C TYR A 365 32.37 -8.08 -10.51
N LYS A 366 32.95 -6.95 -10.96
CA LYS A 366 33.23 -5.76 -10.15
C LYS A 366 32.12 -4.71 -10.19
N ASP A 367 31.03 -4.96 -10.91
CA ASP A 367 29.92 -4.00 -10.98
C ASP A 367 29.33 -3.77 -9.58
N ASP A 368 29.13 -2.51 -9.22
CA ASP A 368 28.49 -2.11 -7.95
C ASP A 368 27.10 -2.74 -7.79
N TYR A 369 26.36 -2.86 -8.90
CA TYR A 369 25.09 -3.56 -9.00
C TYR A 369 25.13 -4.53 -10.17
N ILE A 370 24.55 -5.72 -10.02
CA ILE A 370 24.35 -6.61 -11.16
C ILE A 370 23.46 -5.96 -12.24
N GLN A 371 23.69 -6.30 -13.51
CA GLN A 371 23.04 -5.65 -14.66
C GLN A 371 21.52 -5.62 -14.55
N THR A 372 20.89 -6.66 -14.00
CA THR A 372 19.44 -6.70 -13.77
C THR A 372 18.96 -5.64 -12.80
N THR A 373 19.71 -5.39 -11.72
CA THR A 373 19.45 -4.28 -10.79
C THR A 373 19.70 -2.93 -11.47
N GLN A 374 20.75 -2.81 -12.28
CA GLN A 374 21.01 -1.59 -13.07
C GLN A 374 19.85 -1.27 -14.01
N LEU A 375 19.37 -2.26 -14.78
CA LEU A 375 18.23 -2.12 -15.69
C LEU A 375 16.93 -1.78 -14.95
N LYS A 376 16.70 -2.38 -13.77
CA LYS A 376 15.55 -2.02 -12.92
C LYS A 376 15.64 -0.63 -12.33
N ASN A 377 16.84 -0.21 -11.98
CA ASN A 377 17.09 1.12 -11.44
C ASN A 377 17.20 2.17 -12.55
N MET A 378 17.38 1.79 -13.82
CA MET A 378 17.67 2.69 -14.93
C MET A 378 16.72 3.88 -14.99
N SER A 379 15.39 3.67 -14.94
CA SER A 379 14.46 4.81 -14.96
C SER A 379 14.59 5.71 -13.73
N ARG A 380 14.89 5.16 -12.55
CA ARG A 380 15.10 5.93 -11.32
C ARG A 380 16.42 6.69 -11.39
N ASP A 381 17.46 6.06 -11.89
CA ASP A 381 18.82 6.61 -11.98
C ASP A 381 18.90 7.69 -13.07
N LEU A 382 18.22 7.50 -14.21
CA LEU A 382 18.02 8.55 -15.23
C LEU A 382 17.19 9.73 -14.70
N LYS A 383 16.29 9.49 -13.75
CA LYS A 383 15.50 10.53 -13.08
C LYS A 383 16.15 11.00 -11.77
N LYS A 384 17.39 10.59 -11.47
CA LYS A 384 18.07 10.94 -10.21
C LYS A 384 18.21 12.46 -10.14
N SER A 385 17.69 13.01 -9.05
CA SER A 385 17.70 14.44 -8.78
C SER A 385 18.35 14.68 -7.42
N PHE A 386 19.38 15.52 -7.41
CA PHE A 386 20.13 15.89 -6.22
C PHE A 386 19.51 17.15 -5.62
N GLY A 387 19.52 17.24 -4.28
CA GLY A 387 18.91 18.37 -3.60
C GLY A 387 19.74 19.61 -3.82
N ALA A 388 19.08 20.72 -4.08
CA ALA A 388 19.63 22.05 -3.93
C ALA A 388 18.75 22.82 -2.96
N VAL A 389 19.34 23.78 -2.25
CA VAL A 389 18.65 24.70 -1.38
C VAL A 389 19.03 26.12 -1.75
N PHE A 390 18.05 27.01 -1.79
CA PHE A 390 18.27 28.44 -1.91
C PHE A 390 17.67 29.15 -0.68
N GLN A 391 18.33 30.20 -0.22
CA GLN A 391 17.84 31.04 0.88
C GLN A 391 17.00 32.17 0.32
N THR A 392 15.74 32.24 0.74
CA THR A 392 14.74 33.17 0.18
C THR A 392 15.00 34.65 0.37
N ASP A 393 15.85 35.01 1.33
CA ASP A 393 16.36 36.36 1.57
C ASP A 393 17.54 36.72 0.65
N LYS A 394 18.19 35.72 0.04
CA LYS A 394 19.32 35.86 -0.90
C LYS A 394 19.08 34.98 -2.13
N PRO A 395 18.07 35.29 -2.96
CA PRO A 395 17.59 34.39 -3.98
C PRO A 395 18.58 34.13 -5.14
N ASP A 396 19.60 34.98 -5.30
CA ASP A 396 20.63 34.84 -6.34
C ASP A 396 21.69 33.75 -6.05
N VAL A 397 21.65 33.13 -4.86
CA VAL A 397 22.63 32.10 -4.45
C VAL A 397 21.92 30.87 -3.94
N PHE A 398 22.12 29.75 -4.64
CA PHE A 398 21.70 28.43 -4.16
C PHE A 398 22.92 27.51 -4.03
N ARG A 399 22.77 26.44 -3.25
CA ARG A 399 23.82 25.44 -2.99
C ARG A 399 23.27 24.03 -3.18
N ARG A 400 24.13 23.14 -3.65
CA ARG A 400 23.85 21.70 -3.69
C ARG A 400 23.94 21.10 -2.29
N LEU A 401 23.01 20.20 -1.98
CA LEU A 401 22.98 19.39 -0.78
C LEU A 401 23.55 18.00 -1.11
N GLY A 402 24.71 17.69 -0.56
CA GLY A 402 25.41 16.42 -0.76
C GLY A 402 26.26 16.37 -2.03
N ASP A 403 27.18 15.42 -2.09
CA ASP A 403 28.04 15.14 -3.23
C ASP A 403 27.41 14.10 -4.18
N ASN A 404 28.20 13.55 -5.11
CA ASN A 404 27.72 12.52 -6.05
C ASN A 404 27.39 11.18 -5.37
N ASP A 405 27.90 10.98 -4.16
CA ASP A 405 27.81 9.71 -3.43
C ASP A 405 26.64 9.71 -2.43
N THR A 406 26.07 10.88 -2.11
CA THR A 406 24.86 11.01 -1.30
C THR A 406 23.62 10.60 -2.11
N ASP A 407 22.97 9.49 -1.73
CA ASP A 407 21.87 8.91 -2.50
C ASP A 407 20.50 9.51 -2.16
N THR A 408 20.30 9.96 -0.93
CA THR A 408 19.01 10.49 -0.46
C THR A 408 19.23 11.58 0.57
N ILE A 409 18.30 12.53 0.61
CA ILE A 409 18.30 13.67 1.52
C ILE A 409 16.92 13.76 2.16
N ARG A 410 16.86 13.94 3.48
CA ARG A 410 15.63 14.10 4.25
C ARG A 410 15.61 15.48 4.90
N LEU A 411 14.52 16.22 4.68
CA LEU A 411 14.28 17.49 5.35
C LEU A 411 14.06 17.27 6.85
N ILE A 412 14.52 18.20 7.67
CA ILE A 412 14.41 18.17 9.13
C ILE A 412 13.65 19.42 9.58
N ASN A 413 12.80 19.27 10.59
CA ASN A 413 11.92 20.33 11.08
C ASN A 413 11.10 20.97 9.94
N GLU A 414 10.52 20.14 9.07
CA GLU A 414 9.74 20.60 7.91
C GLU A 414 10.55 21.55 7.01
N GLY A 415 11.87 21.35 6.94
CA GLY A 415 12.81 22.14 6.15
C GLY A 415 13.36 23.37 6.88
N ASP A 416 12.95 23.66 8.11
CA ASP A 416 13.40 24.85 8.86
C ASP A 416 14.77 24.67 9.51
N ALA A 417 15.24 23.44 9.69
CA ALA A 417 16.56 23.18 10.25
C ALA A 417 17.67 23.75 9.33
N PRO A 418 18.82 24.17 9.88
CA PRO A 418 19.94 24.69 9.08
C PRO A 418 20.75 23.56 8.39
N TYR A 419 20.27 22.32 8.46
CA TYR A 419 20.86 21.14 7.86
C TYR A 419 19.79 20.14 7.44
N VAL A 420 20.19 19.21 6.58
CA VAL A 420 19.40 18.04 6.16
C VAL A 420 20.13 16.74 6.51
N LEU A 421 19.40 15.64 6.64
CA LEU A 421 19.99 14.31 6.86
C LEU A 421 20.17 13.59 5.52
N GLY A 422 21.41 13.37 5.12
CA GLY A 422 21.78 12.58 3.94
C GLY A 422 22.29 11.19 4.30
N TYR A 423 22.24 10.26 3.34
CA TYR A 423 22.97 8.98 3.47
C TYR A 423 23.51 8.45 2.14
N SER A 424 24.51 7.58 2.22
CA SER A 424 25.10 6.84 1.10
C SER A 424 25.20 5.34 1.44
N ASN A 425 24.99 4.47 0.46
CA ASN A 425 25.31 3.05 0.55
C ASN A 425 26.49 2.64 -0.36
N LYS A 426 27.24 3.60 -0.90
CA LYS A 426 28.39 3.31 -1.76
C LYS A 426 29.44 2.52 -0.97
N GLY A 427 29.96 1.46 -1.57
CA GLY A 427 30.93 0.54 -0.94
C GLY A 427 30.32 -0.72 -0.31
N SER A 428 29.01 -0.75 -0.03
CA SER A 428 28.32 -1.90 0.58
C SER A 428 27.30 -2.58 -0.34
N ARG A 429 27.23 -2.17 -1.62
CA ARG A 429 26.20 -2.63 -2.58
C ARG A 429 26.39 -4.07 -3.07
N ILE A 430 27.62 -4.54 -3.16
CA ILE A 430 27.89 -5.93 -3.56
C ILE A 430 27.42 -6.88 -2.46
N GLN A 431 27.80 -6.61 -1.21
CA GLN A 431 27.45 -7.48 -0.07
C GLN A 431 25.96 -7.56 0.23
N SER A 432 25.16 -6.58 -0.18
CA SER A 432 23.70 -6.65 0.02
C SER A 432 23.02 -7.75 -0.77
N GLN A 433 23.70 -8.36 -1.75
CA GLN A 433 23.21 -9.56 -2.45
C GLN A 433 22.99 -10.75 -1.52
N TRP A 434 23.85 -10.91 -0.50
CA TRP A 434 23.75 -11.98 0.50
C TRP A 434 23.30 -11.47 1.88
N GLU A 435 23.56 -10.20 2.25
CA GLU A 435 23.04 -9.60 3.48
C GLU A 435 21.54 -9.22 3.39
N GLY A 436 20.97 -9.07 2.18
CA GLY A 436 19.57 -8.71 1.95
C GLY A 436 19.21 -7.25 2.28
N SER A 437 20.16 -6.47 2.80
CA SER A 437 20.03 -5.04 3.06
C SER A 437 21.36 -4.32 2.83
N ASP A 438 21.31 -3.07 2.36
CA ASP A 438 22.52 -2.25 2.22
C ASP A 438 22.91 -1.59 3.55
N ARG A 439 24.21 -1.53 3.85
CA ARG A 439 24.76 -0.71 4.95
C ARG A 439 24.88 0.75 4.53
N ARG A 440 24.58 1.68 5.44
CA ARG A 440 24.48 3.11 5.12
C ARG A 440 25.33 3.99 6.02
N THR A 441 26.05 4.93 5.43
CA THR A 441 26.68 6.03 6.19
C THR A 441 25.78 7.27 6.14
N TYR A 442 25.49 7.84 7.31
CA TYR A 442 24.61 9.00 7.47
C TYR A 442 25.40 10.27 7.76
N TYR A 443 24.96 11.39 7.18
CA TYR A 443 25.60 12.70 7.29
C TYR A 443 24.57 13.79 7.57
N LEU A 444 24.95 14.80 8.35
CA LEU A 444 24.27 16.10 8.39
C LEU A 444 24.94 17.03 7.39
N ILE A 445 24.15 17.62 6.50
CA ILE A 445 24.63 18.49 5.44
C ILE A 445 24.12 19.89 5.75
N ASN A 446 25.03 20.85 5.98
CA ASN A 446 24.67 22.23 6.29
C ASN A 446 24.07 22.94 5.06
N ASN A 447 22.89 23.54 5.21
CA ASN A 447 22.15 24.14 4.10
C ASN A 447 22.77 25.46 3.60
N LEU A 448 23.62 26.11 4.39
CA LEU A 448 24.30 27.35 4.03
C LEU A 448 25.67 27.09 3.40
N THR A 449 26.46 26.20 4.01
CA THR A 449 27.85 25.96 3.59
C THR A 449 28.02 24.77 2.65
N GLY A 450 27.10 23.79 2.70
CA GLY A 450 27.24 22.50 2.03
C GLY A 450 28.14 21.51 2.77
N ASN A 451 28.75 21.91 3.90
CA ASN A 451 29.66 21.05 4.66
C ASN A 451 28.90 19.84 5.23
N THR A 452 29.51 18.66 5.10
CA THR A 452 28.98 17.41 5.63
C THR A 452 29.62 17.09 6.99
N THR A 453 28.83 16.54 7.90
CA THR A 453 29.29 16.00 9.18
C THR A 453 28.78 14.58 9.30
N GLU A 454 29.68 13.59 9.39
CA GLU A 454 29.32 12.19 9.58
C GLU A 454 28.63 11.99 10.94
N VAL A 455 27.51 11.26 10.93
CA VAL A 455 26.75 10.90 12.13
C VAL A 455 27.05 9.48 12.55
N VAL A 456 27.00 8.54 11.59
CA VAL A 456 27.27 7.12 11.80
C VAL A 456 27.67 6.47 10.48
N LYS A 457 28.72 5.65 10.51
CA LYS A 457 29.30 4.97 9.36
C LYS A 457 28.82 3.53 9.25
N GLU A 458 28.52 3.09 8.02
CA GLU A 458 28.18 1.69 7.66
C GLU A 458 27.12 1.05 8.57
N LEU A 459 26.12 1.83 8.96
CA LEU A 459 25.04 1.40 9.83
C LEU A 459 24.23 0.29 9.15
N ASN A 460 24.19 -0.87 9.81
CA ASN A 460 23.16 -1.88 9.58
C ASN A 460 21.87 -1.43 10.30
N GLY A 461 21.07 -0.60 9.64
CA GLY A 461 19.90 0.02 10.27
C GLY A 461 19.47 1.32 9.59
N ASN A 462 18.63 2.08 10.28
CA ASN A 462 18.16 3.38 9.80
C ASN A 462 18.38 4.47 10.85
N ALA A 463 18.75 5.67 10.39
CA ALA A 463 18.82 6.88 11.22
C ALA A 463 17.68 7.86 10.86
N VAL A 464 17.17 8.55 11.89
CA VAL A 464 16.07 9.50 11.79
C VAL A 464 16.39 10.73 12.64
N ALA A 465 16.22 11.93 12.10
CA ALA A 465 16.37 13.16 12.88
C ALA A 465 15.16 13.38 13.80
N SER A 466 15.38 13.99 14.96
CA SER A 466 14.30 14.47 15.82
C SER A 466 13.52 15.60 15.15
N PRO A 467 12.26 15.87 15.56
CA PRO A 467 11.39 16.85 14.92
C PRO A 467 12.03 18.24 14.76
N LEU A 468 12.69 18.78 15.78
CA LEU A 468 13.39 20.07 15.69
C LEU A 468 14.84 19.95 15.19
N GLY A 469 15.29 18.73 14.90
CA GLY A 469 16.61 18.43 14.37
C GLY A 469 17.75 18.40 15.38
N ARG A 470 17.50 18.64 16.67
CA ARG A 470 18.58 18.72 17.67
C ARG A 470 19.35 17.41 17.86
N TYR A 471 18.74 16.29 17.48
CA TYR A 471 19.34 14.97 17.57
C TYR A 471 19.10 14.14 16.32
N VAL A 472 19.96 13.15 16.10
CA VAL A 472 19.72 12.04 15.17
C VAL A 472 19.68 10.74 15.98
N VAL A 473 18.58 10.01 15.89
CA VAL A 473 18.39 8.72 16.57
C VAL A 473 18.54 7.59 15.56
N TYR A 474 19.26 6.55 15.93
CA TYR A 474 19.44 5.38 15.09
C TYR A 474 19.52 4.10 15.91
N PHE A 475 19.14 3.00 15.26
CA PHE A 475 19.31 1.65 15.78
C PHE A 475 20.44 0.94 15.03
N ASP A 476 21.42 0.44 15.79
CA ASP A 476 22.50 -0.39 15.27
C ASP A 476 22.12 -1.86 15.45
N ARG A 477 21.75 -2.52 14.35
CA ARG A 477 21.25 -3.90 14.34
C ARG A 477 22.36 -4.91 14.71
N ASP A 478 23.63 -4.59 14.44
CA ASP A 478 24.75 -5.46 14.79
C ASP A 478 24.98 -5.47 16.31
N LYS A 479 24.76 -4.33 16.97
CA LYS A 479 24.91 -4.18 18.43
C LYS A 479 23.62 -4.39 19.22
N GLY A 480 22.46 -4.37 18.56
CA GLY A 480 21.16 -4.43 19.24
C GLY A 480 20.84 -3.18 20.07
N ASN A 481 21.40 -2.02 19.74
CA ASN A 481 21.36 -0.84 20.60
C ASN A 481 20.86 0.42 19.89
N TRP A 482 20.17 1.27 20.65
CA TRP A 482 19.71 2.58 20.23
C TRP A 482 20.70 3.67 20.63
N TYR A 483 20.92 4.62 19.73
CA TYR A 483 21.84 5.74 19.93
C TYR A 483 21.16 7.06 19.58
N SER A 484 21.55 8.11 20.30
CA SER A 484 21.22 9.51 20.02
C SER A 484 22.50 10.28 19.76
N TYR A 485 22.59 10.95 18.62
CA TYR A 485 23.67 11.85 18.27
C TYR A 485 23.20 13.29 18.44
N ASN A 486 23.85 14.07 19.31
CA ASN A 486 23.54 15.49 19.49
C ASN A 486 24.19 16.31 18.36
N VAL A 487 23.37 17.07 17.63
CA VAL A 487 23.85 17.78 16.44
C VAL A 487 24.82 18.93 16.76
N VAL A 488 24.67 19.58 17.91
CA VAL A 488 25.50 20.72 18.30
C VAL A 488 26.81 20.25 18.93
N THR A 489 26.74 19.35 19.91
CA THR A 489 27.92 18.90 20.66
C THR A 489 28.68 17.77 19.96
N LYS A 490 28.07 17.13 18.95
CA LYS A 490 28.60 15.95 18.22
C LYS A 490 28.82 14.73 19.12
N VAL A 491 28.19 14.71 20.29
CA VAL A 491 28.28 13.59 21.24
C VAL A 491 27.23 12.54 20.90
N THR A 492 27.67 11.29 20.78
CA THR A 492 26.80 10.11 20.65
C THR A 492 26.58 9.47 22.01
N THR A 493 25.31 9.22 22.35
CA THR A 493 24.88 8.57 23.59
C THR A 493 24.13 7.29 23.26
N GLN A 494 24.51 6.17 23.89
CA GLN A 494 23.71 4.94 23.87
C GLN A 494 22.50 5.11 24.80
N LEU A 495 21.29 4.98 24.26
CA LEU A 495 20.04 5.26 24.95
C LEU A 495 19.62 4.13 25.90
N ASN A 496 19.73 2.89 25.45
CA ASN A 496 19.33 1.69 26.19
C ASN A 496 20.49 1.06 26.99
N LYS A 497 21.48 1.86 27.39
CA LYS A 497 22.61 1.39 28.19
C LYS A 497 22.11 0.94 29.58
N ASN A 498 22.61 -0.19 30.06
CA ASN A 498 22.29 -0.79 31.38
C ASN A 498 20.82 -1.21 31.56
N LEU A 499 20.06 -1.38 30.47
CA LEU A 499 18.74 -2.02 30.53
C LEU A 499 18.90 -3.51 30.23
N SER A 500 18.20 -4.35 31.00
CA SER A 500 18.12 -5.80 30.75
C SER A 500 17.07 -6.16 29.69
N VAL A 501 16.23 -5.21 29.30
CA VAL A 501 15.14 -5.38 28.33
C VAL A 501 15.68 -5.30 26.90
N SER A 502 15.24 -6.22 26.05
CA SER A 502 15.55 -6.20 24.62
C SER A 502 14.65 -5.23 23.86
N PHE A 503 15.24 -4.53 22.89
CA PHE A 503 14.53 -3.66 21.95
C PHE A 503 14.53 -4.23 20.52
N THR A 504 15.04 -5.44 20.35
CA THR A 504 14.99 -6.23 19.11
C THR A 504 13.84 -7.21 19.15
N ASP A 505 13.39 -7.66 17.98
CA ASP A 505 12.44 -8.75 17.84
C ASP A 505 12.90 -10.00 18.60
N GLU A 506 12.25 -10.27 19.72
CA GLU A 506 12.52 -11.40 20.61
C GLU A 506 12.08 -12.74 20.01
N GLU A 507 11.26 -12.73 18.95
CA GLU A 507 10.82 -13.93 18.22
C GLU A 507 11.49 -14.08 16.85
N PHE A 508 12.56 -13.34 16.61
CA PHE A 508 13.29 -13.40 15.35
C PHE A 508 13.92 -14.78 15.15
N ASP A 509 13.43 -15.52 14.17
CA ASP A 509 13.78 -16.91 13.90
C ASP A 509 14.45 -17.10 12.53
N MET A 510 15.21 -16.10 12.10
CA MET A 510 16.01 -16.13 10.88
C MET A 510 17.51 -16.00 11.20
N PRO A 511 18.41 -16.54 10.36
CA PRO A 511 19.87 -16.52 10.54
C PRO A 511 20.51 -15.15 10.25
N ASP A 512 19.92 -14.09 10.78
CA ASP A 512 20.35 -12.70 10.66
C ASP A 512 20.21 -11.98 12.01
N LYS A 513 20.61 -10.71 12.07
CA LYS A 513 20.45 -9.87 13.24
C LYS A 513 18.99 -9.38 13.35
N PRO A 514 18.36 -9.47 14.53
CA PRO A 514 16.96 -9.13 14.70
C PRO A 514 16.71 -7.63 14.52
N TYR A 515 15.57 -7.29 13.94
CA TYR A 515 15.15 -5.90 13.75
C TYR A 515 14.70 -5.27 15.07
N ALA A 516 14.78 -3.94 15.19
CA ALA A 516 14.17 -3.24 16.31
C ALA A 516 12.65 -3.13 16.17
N TYR A 517 11.93 -3.14 17.30
CA TYR A 517 10.49 -2.84 17.33
C TYR A 517 10.17 -1.39 16.91
N GLY A 518 11.13 -0.48 17.05
CA GLY A 518 11.11 0.85 16.42
C GLY A 518 10.72 2.01 17.35
N ILE A 519 10.73 3.22 16.78
CA ILE A 519 10.30 4.46 17.43
C ILE A 519 8.77 4.55 17.33
N ALA A 520 8.09 4.74 18.46
CA ALA A 520 6.65 5.02 18.50
C ALA A 520 6.37 6.50 18.23
N SER A 521 7.06 7.42 18.93
CA SER A 521 6.82 8.86 18.80
C SER A 521 7.97 9.71 19.35
N TRP A 522 7.87 11.03 19.18
CA TRP A 522 8.79 12.03 19.75
C TRP A 522 8.07 12.86 20.80
N THR A 523 8.81 13.48 21.72
CA THR A 523 8.22 14.43 22.68
C THR A 523 8.54 15.88 22.33
N ASP A 524 7.77 16.79 22.92
CA ASP A 524 7.94 18.23 22.72
C ASP A 524 9.40 18.65 22.97
N ASN A 525 9.85 19.63 22.20
CA ASN A 525 11.17 20.23 22.37
C ASN A 525 12.34 19.22 22.29
N ASP A 526 12.24 18.18 21.45
CA ASP A 526 13.26 17.13 21.32
C ASP A 526 13.86 16.71 22.68
N GLU A 527 13.03 16.64 23.74
CA GLU A 527 13.51 16.31 25.07
C GLU A 527 13.79 14.80 25.16
N SER A 528 12.88 14.01 24.58
CA SER A 528 12.93 12.55 24.59
C SER A 528 12.30 11.93 23.34
N VAL A 529 12.57 10.65 23.14
CA VAL A 529 11.98 9.79 22.10
C VAL A 529 11.29 8.61 22.79
N ILE A 530 10.15 8.18 22.25
CA ILE A 530 9.42 6.99 22.71
C ILE A 530 9.80 5.82 21.80
N ILE A 531 10.42 4.80 22.38
CA ILE A 531 10.90 3.59 21.68
C ILE A 531 10.16 2.39 22.24
N LYS A 532 9.80 1.46 21.37
CA LYS A 532 9.07 0.25 21.72
C LYS A 532 10.04 -0.87 22.09
N ASP A 533 9.75 -1.58 23.17
CA ASP A 533 10.13 -2.99 23.24
C ASP A 533 9.00 -3.87 22.65
N ARG A 534 9.02 -5.19 22.85
CA ARG A 534 7.98 -6.09 22.34
C ARG A 534 6.57 -5.73 22.79
N TYR A 535 6.43 -5.20 23.99
CA TYR A 535 5.16 -5.02 24.69
C TYR A 535 4.91 -3.57 25.14
N ASP A 536 5.95 -2.92 25.66
CA ASP A 536 5.90 -1.68 26.41
C ASP A 536 6.50 -0.48 25.65
N LEU A 537 6.06 0.71 26.06
CA LEU A 537 6.54 2.00 25.53
C LEU A 537 7.57 2.61 26.49
N TRP A 538 8.74 2.97 25.99
CA TRP A 538 9.83 3.54 26.80
C TRP A 538 10.20 4.95 26.36
N GLU A 539 10.26 5.88 27.31
CA GLU A 539 10.80 7.23 27.09
C GLU A 539 12.32 7.23 27.30
N PHE A 540 13.06 7.65 26.28
CA PHE A 540 14.51 7.86 26.31
C PHE A 540 14.85 9.33 26.16
N PHE A 541 15.55 9.90 27.14
CA PHE A 541 16.01 11.29 27.07
C PHE A 541 17.20 11.43 26.13
N LEU A 542 17.06 12.27 25.10
CA LEU A 542 18.01 12.32 23.98
C LEU A 542 19.40 12.82 24.38
N ASN A 543 19.51 13.55 25.49
CA ASN A 543 20.77 14.02 26.06
C ASN A 543 21.48 13.00 26.97
N GLY A 544 20.85 11.87 27.29
CA GLY A 544 21.40 10.84 28.19
C GLY A 544 21.53 11.23 29.67
N LYS A 545 21.04 12.40 30.10
CA LYS A 545 21.24 12.90 31.47
C LYS A 545 20.24 12.33 32.49
N LYS A 546 19.18 11.69 32.01
CA LYS A 546 18.12 11.08 32.84
C LYS A 546 17.98 9.62 32.44
N ALA A 547 17.68 8.78 33.42
CA ALA A 547 17.41 7.37 33.17
C ALA A 547 16.18 7.20 32.24
N PRO A 548 16.17 6.17 31.37
CA PRO A 548 14.98 5.79 30.62
C PRO A 548 13.81 5.45 31.55
N ARG A 549 12.58 5.67 31.07
CA ARG A 549 11.36 5.36 31.83
C ARG A 549 10.41 4.50 31.01
N ASN A 550 9.96 3.40 31.58
CA ASN A 550 8.85 2.63 31.02
C ASN A 550 7.53 3.38 31.25
N ILE A 551 6.91 3.89 30.19
CA ILE A 551 5.67 4.68 30.22
C ILE A 551 4.49 3.80 30.62
N THR A 552 4.51 2.53 30.22
CA THR A 552 3.46 1.55 30.48
C THR A 552 3.77 0.69 31.73
N ASN A 553 4.78 1.05 32.51
CA ASN A 553 5.12 0.46 33.80
C ASN A 553 5.26 -1.08 33.79
N SER A 554 5.79 -1.64 32.69
CA SER A 554 5.91 -3.10 32.44
C SER A 554 4.57 -3.85 32.39
N TYR A 555 3.45 -3.13 32.32
CA TYR A 555 2.12 -3.70 32.22
C TYR A 555 1.98 -4.53 30.95
N GLY A 556 2.52 -4.04 29.82
CA GLY A 556 2.48 -4.74 28.54
C GLY A 556 3.14 -6.10 28.66
N ARG A 557 4.38 -6.15 29.13
CA ARG A 557 5.13 -7.41 29.27
C ARG A 557 4.50 -8.38 30.26
N THR A 558 3.98 -7.87 31.38
CA THR A 558 3.31 -8.68 32.41
C THR A 558 2.04 -9.35 31.87
N HIS A 559 1.27 -8.64 31.05
CA HIS A 559 -0.01 -9.11 30.52
C HIS A 559 0.06 -9.60 29.07
N LYS A 560 1.27 -9.63 28.48
CA LYS A 560 1.52 -9.94 27.06
C LYS A 560 0.70 -9.06 26.11
N ILE A 561 0.57 -7.77 26.41
CA ILE A 561 -0.11 -6.77 25.59
C ILE A 561 0.94 -5.91 24.89
N THR A 562 0.84 -5.78 23.57
CA THR A 562 1.69 -4.88 22.79
C THR A 562 1.02 -3.52 22.65
N PHE A 563 1.71 -2.47 23.09
CA PHE A 563 1.26 -1.09 22.99
C PHE A 563 1.94 -0.32 21.84
N ASP A 564 1.19 0.57 21.19
CA ASP A 564 1.74 1.55 20.24
C ASP A 564 0.98 2.89 20.31
N THR A 565 1.65 3.98 19.95
CA THR A 565 1.07 5.32 19.92
C THR A 565 0.30 5.58 18.62
N TYR A 566 -0.72 6.44 18.68
CA TYR A 566 -1.40 6.94 17.49
C TYR A 566 -0.83 8.27 17.00
N ASN A 567 -0.81 8.46 15.68
CA ASN A 567 -0.65 9.79 15.06
C ASN A 567 -2.03 10.32 14.65
N LEU A 568 -2.69 11.02 15.59
CA LEU A 568 -4.09 11.46 15.44
C LEU A 568 -4.25 12.85 14.81
N ASP A 569 -3.19 13.65 14.78
CA ASP A 569 -3.18 14.97 14.16
C ASP A 569 -1.86 15.15 13.38
N LYS A 570 -1.98 15.27 12.06
CA LYS A 570 -0.83 15.43 11.15
C LYS A 570 0.00 16.68 11.45
N ASP A 571 -0.56 17.69 12.10
CA ASP A 571 0.11 18.94 12.44
C ASP A 571 0.95 18.81 13.73
N ILE A 572 0.69 17.79 14.55
CA ILE A 572 1.41 17.50 15.79
C ILE A 572 2.52 16.49 15.48
N LYS A 573 3.77 16.95 15.50
CA LYS A 573 4.96 16.10 15.25
C LYS A 573 5.53 15.44 16.51
N SER A 574 5.15 15.95 17.67
CA SER A 574 5.65 15.55 18.98
C SER A 574 4.51 15.48 19.99
N LEU A 575 4.55 14.49 20.87
CA LEU A 575 3.61 14.33 21.97
C LEU A 575 4.02 15.20 23.16
N SER A 576 3.00 15.80 23.78
CA SER A 576 3.23 16.55 25.00
C SER A 576 3.36 15.63 26.20
N ARG A 577 4.45 15.78 26.95
CA ARG A 577 4.74 14.97 28.14
C ARG A 577 3.70 15.11 29.26
N LYS A 578 2.95 16.23 29.26
CA LYS A 578 1.97 16.57 30.30
C LYS A 578 0.54 16.13 29.96
N LYS A 579 0.26 15.77 28.70
CA LYS A 579 -1.10 15.43 28.27
C LYS A 579 -1.33 13.93 28.40
N SER A 580 -2.59 13.56 28.67
CA SER A 580 -3.05 12.19 28.49
C SER A 580 -3.07 11.84 27.00
N MET A 581 -2.91 10.56 26.68
CA MET A 581 -2.94 10.04 25.32
C MET A 581 -3.59 8.65 25.28
N TYR A 582 -4.28 8.38 24.19
CA TYR A 582 -4.71 7.02 23.84
C TYR A 582 -3.59 6.27 23.13
N ILE A 583 -3.44 5.00 23.46
CA ILE A 583 -2.51 4.06 22.84
C ILE A 583 -3.29 2.84 22.35
N SER A 584 -2.86 2.27 21.23
CA SER A 584 -3.35 0.97 20.76
C SER A 584 -2.83 -0.14 21.65
N ALA A 585 -3.61 -1.22 21.78
CA ALA A 585 -3.26 -2.40 22.55
C ALA A 585 -3.62 -3.67 21.76
N PHE A 586 -2.73 -4.65 21.72
CA PHE A 586 -2.97 -5.98 21.15
C PHE A 586 -2.60 -7.06 22.15
N ASN A 587 -3.54 -7.91 22.54
CA ASN A 587 -3.28 -9.02 23.44
C ASN A 587 -2.67 -10.20 22.66
N ASN A 588 -1.40 -10.51 22.92
CA ASN A 588 -0.67 -11.55 22.17
C ASN A 588 -1.14 -12.98 22.50
N VAL A 589 -1.97 -13.17 23.54
CA VAL A 589 -2.54 -14.47 23.92
C VAL A 589 -3.92 -14.65 23.30
N THR A 590 -4.85 -13.73 23.55
CA THR A 590 -6.24 -13.85 23.09
C THR A 590 -6.45 -13.31 21.67
N LYS A 591 -5.48 -12.55 21.14
CA LYS A 591 -5.56 -11.83 19.85
C LYS A 591 -6.66 -10.76 19.82
N ALA A 592 -7.07 -10.27 20.99
CA ALA A 592 -7.97 -9.14 21.15
C ALA A 592 -7.26 -7.81 20.84
N ASP A 593 -7.98 -6.89 20.19
CA ASP A 593 -7.56 -5.50 19.95
C ASP A 593 -8.24 -4.54 20.95
N GLY A 594 -7.55 -3.46 21.29
CA GLY A 594 -8.04 -2.49 22.25
C GLY A 594 -7.39 -1.11 22.22
N ILE A 595 -7.87 -0.25 23.12
CA ILE A 595 -7.35 1.08 23.41
C ILE A 595 -7.15 1.22 24.91
N TYR A 596 -6.00 1.77 25.28
CA TYR A 596 -5.66 2.16 26.63
C TYR A 596 -5.39 3.65 26.69
N GLU A 597 -5.50 4.23 27.88
CA GLU A 597 -5.16 5.61 28.18
C GLU A 597 -3.94 5.65 29.10
N THR A 598 -2.97 6.51 28.80
CA THR A 598 -1.82 6.76 29.67
C THR A 598 -1.34 8.20 29.54
N SER A 599 -0.37 8.60 30.34
CA SER A 599 0.42 9.81 30.08
C SER A 599 1.90 9.49 30.23
N ILE A 600 2.73 10.21 29.47
CA ILE A 600 4.18 9.95 29.43
C ILE A 600 4.79 10.04 30.84
N VAL A 601 4.27 10.90 31.73
CA VAL A 601 4.83 11.17 33.06
C VAL A 601 4.16 10.47 34.22
N SER A 602 3.11 9.65 34.01
CA SER A 602 2.31 9.09 35.10
C SER A 602 3.13 8.19 36.05
N GLY A 603 4.01 7.35 35.49
CA GLY A 603 4.65 6.25 36.22
C GLY A 603 3.65 5.20 36.73
N LYS A 604 2.43 5.17 36.17
CA LYS A 604 1.35 4.26 36.53
C LYS A 604 1.02 3.33 35.38
N ASP A 605 0.37 2.22 35.69
CA ASP A 605 -0.16 1.31 34.69
C ASP A 605 -1.11 2.04 33.73
N PRO A 606 -1.06 1.73 32.43
CA PRO A 606 -2.01 2.27 31.47
C PRO A 606 -3.42 1.80 31.83
N LYS A 607 -4.41 2.68 31.69
CA LYS A 607 -5.81 2.38 32.01
C LYS A 607 -6.50 1.79 30.80
N GLU A 608 -7.07 0.60 30.95
CA GLU A 608 -7.90 0.01 29.90
C GLU A 608 -9.12 0.90 29.62
N VAL A 609 -9.33 1.23 28.34
CA VAL A 609 -10.52 1.95 27.87
C VAL A 609 -11.47 0.99 27.19
N TYR A 610 -10.92 0.13 26.31
CA TYR A 610 -11.66 -0.93 25.64
C TYR A 610 -10.68 -2.06 25.24
N MET A 611 -11.11 -3.31 25.39
CA MET A 611 -10.44 -4.49 24.84
C MET A 611 -11.51 -5.50 24.42
N GLY A 612 -11.36 -6.14 23.26
CA GLY A 612 -12.32 -7.16 22.84
C GLY A 612 -11.84 -8.01 21.66
N ASP A 613 -12.56 -9.13 21.45
CA ASP A 613 -12.32 -10.10 20.38
C ASP A 613 -12.78 -9.53 19.03
N ILE A 614 -12.04 -8.55 18.58
CA ILE A 614 -12.26 -7.78 17.37
C ILE A 614 -10.91 -7.53 16.70
N TRP A 615 -10.96 -7.17 15.43
CA TRP A 615 -9.88 -6.51 14.74
C TRP A 615 -10.28 -5.06 14.49
N GLY A 616 -9.50 -4.10 14.98
CA GLY A 616 -9.94 -2.71 14.97
C GLY A 616 -8.92 -1.71 15.49
N PHE A 617 -9.37 -0.46 15.62
CA PHE A 617 -8.65 0.70 16.19
C PHE A 617 -7.34 1.12 15.50
N LYS A 618 -6.68 0.27 14.71
CA LYS A 618 -5.54 0.66 13.85
C LYS A 618 -5.91 1.74 12.84
N THR A 619 -7.19 1.92 12.54
CA THR A 619 -7.73 2.93 11.63
C THR A 619 -8.23 4.20 12.34
N LEU A 620 -7.88 4.38 13.61
CA LEU A 620 -8.32 5.52 14.42
C LEU A 620 -7.93 6.87 13.81
N MET A 621 -8.91 7.74 13.64
CA MET A 621 -8.73 9.12 13.22
C MET A 621 -9.47 10.04 14.18
N LYS A 622 -8.91 11.22 14.47
CA LYS A 622 -9.51 12.22 15.33
C LYS A 622 -9.95 13.45 14.54
N ALA A 623 -11.05 14.08 14.94
CA ALA A 623 -11.37 15.44 14.54
C ALA A 623 -10.30 16.42 15.06
N LYS A 624 -9.87 17.34 14.21
CA LYS A 624 -8.78 18.28 14.55
C LYS A 624 -9.08 19.13 15.79
N ASN A 625 -10.33 19.61 15.91
CA ASN A 625 -10.76 20.58 16.91
C ASN A 625 -11.79 20.03 17.91
N ALA A 626 -11.99 18.70 17.97
CA ALA A 626 -12.95 18.06 18.86
C ALA A 626 -12.45 16.68 19.33
N GLU A 627 -12.87 16.26 20.51
CA GLU A 627 -12.68 14.88 21.01
C GLU A 627 -13.71 13.94 20.37
N GLU A 628 -13.66 13.86 19.04
CA GLU A 628 -14.50 12.97 18.24
C GLU A 628 -13.58 12.11 17.38
N TYR A 629 -13.83 10.80 17.39
CA TYR A 629 -12.97 9.80 16.81
C TYR A 629 -13.76 8.90 15.88
N ILE A 630 -13.16 8.52 14.75
CA ILE A 630 -13.71 7.48 13.89
C ILE A 630 -12.71 6.34 13.74
N PHE A 631 -13.22 5.12 13.68
CA PHE A 631 -12.41 3.92 13.51
C PHE A 631 -13.26 2.81 12.90
N THR A 632 -12.61 1.78 12.37
CA THR A 632 -13.28 0.57 11.92
C THR A 632 -13.11 -0.54 12.94
N LYS A 633 -14.13 -1.36 13.08
CA LYS A 633 -14.14 -2.56 13.90
C LYS A 633 -14.77 -3.69 13.11
N GLU A 634 -14.15 -4.86 13.18
CA GLU A 634 -14.58 -6.10 12.54
C GLU A 634 -14.32 -7.29 13.47
N SER A 635 -14.93 -8.43 13.16
CA SER A 635 -14.52 -9.75 13.66
C SER A 635 -14.55 -10.72 12.48
N TYR A 636 -14.16 -11.99 12.64
CA TYR A 636 -14.39 -12.95 11.55
C TYR A 636 -15.87 -13.04 11.17
N VAL A 637 -16.78 -12.94 12.15
CA VAL A 637 -18.24 -13.05 11.95
C VAL A 637 -18.94 -11.73 11.66
N LYS A 638 -18.30 -10.58 11.92
CA LYS A 638 -18.87 -9.25 11.66
C LYS A 638 -18.00 -8.48 10.67
N SER A 639 -18.60 -8.12 9.54
CA SER A 639 -17.96 -7.28 8.53
C SER A 639 -17.47 -5.94 9.11
N PRO A 640 -16.39 -5.37 8.53
CA PRO A 640 -15.88 -4.07 8.97
C PRO A 640 -16.92 -2.97 8.81
N ASN A 641 -17.21 -2.33 9.93
CA ASN A 641 -18.08 -1.15 9.99
C ASN A 641 -17.34 0.04 10.60
N LEU A 642 -17.75 1.23 10.17
CA LEU A 642 -17.24 2.50 10.68
C LEU A 642 -18.02 2.87 11.95
N PHE A 643 -17.28 3.22 12.99
CA PHE A 643 -17.80 3.68 14.26
C PHE A 643 -17.32 5.10 14.52
N VAL A 644 -18.12 5.83 15.31
CA VAL A 644 -17.76 7.14 15.86
C VAL A 644 -17.94 7.11 17.38
N THR A 645 -17.06 7.82 18.08
CA THR A 645 -17.10 7.92 19.54
C THR A 645 -16.39 9.19 20.03
N SER A 646 -16.75 9.64 21.22
CA SER A 646 -16.02 10.69 21.95
C SER A 646 -15.19 10.17 23.12
N ASP A 647 -15.41 8.93 23.57
CA ASP A 647 -14.80 8.37 24.78
C ASP A 647 -14.41 6.88 24.68
N PHE A 648 -14.66 6.24 23.54
CA PHE A 648 -14.49 4.82 23.24
C PHE A 648 -15.35 3.84 24.04
N LYS A 649 -16.13 4.31 25.02
CA LYS A 649 -17.09 3.50 25.77
C LYS A 649 -18.39 3.41 24.99
N GLU A 650 -18.91 4.56 24.58
CA GLU A 650 -20.11 4.65 23.74
C GLU A 650 -19.69 4.75 22.27
N GLN A 651 -19.98 3.70 21.50
CA GLN A 651 -19.56 3.58 20.11
C GLN A 651 -20.79 3.55 19.21
N THR A 652 -20.99 4.59 18.40
CA THR A 652 -22.09 4.64 17.43
C THR A 652 -21.64 4.07 16.09
N GLN A 653 -22.28 2.99 15.64
CA GLN A 653 -22.05 2.43 14.31
C GLN A 653 -22.66 3.34 13.23
N LEU A 654 -21.88 3.75 12.25
CA LEU A 654 -22.31 4.65 11.18
C LEU A 654 -22.63 3.95 9.87
N SER A 655 -22.06 2.77 9.64
CA SER A 655 -22.24 1.98 8.41
C SER A 655 -22.82 0.61 8.71
N ASP A 656 -23.36 -0.05 7.70
CA ASP A 656 -23.74 -1.47 7.76
C ASP A 656 -23.29 -2.15 6.46
N THR A 657 -22.03 -2.62 6.44
CA THR A 657 -21.49 -3.31 5.26
C THR A 657 -21.89 -4.77 5.25
N ASN A 658 -22.21 -5.26 4.07
CA ASN A 658 -22.50 -6.68 3.84
C ASN A 658 -23.67 -7.30 4.64
N PRO A 659 -24.84 -6.64 4.82
CA PRO A 659 -25.97 -7.27 5.50
C PRO A 659 -26.45 -8.56 4.81
N GLN A 660 -26.17 -8.71 3.50
CA GLN A 660 -26.42 -9.94 2.76
C GLN A 660 -25.66 -11.16 3.32
N GLN A 661 -24.60 -10.97 4.11
CA GLN A 661 -23.87 -12.06 4.77
C GLN A 661 -24.81 -12.94 5.60
N ALA A 662 -25.85 -12.37 6.23
CA ALA A 662 -26.82 -13.12 7.03
C ALA A 662 -27.56 -14.22 6.24
N GLN A 663 -27.57 -14.14 4.91
CA GLN A 663 -28.18 -15.14 4.02
C GLN A 663 -27.26 -16.35 3.76
N TYR A 664 -25.98 -16.25 4.12
CA TYR A 664 -24.96 -17.26 3.83
C TYR A 664 -24.55 -17.99 5.10
N ASN A 665 -24.28 -19.30 4.96
CA ASN A 665 -23.61 -20.08 5.99
C ASN A 665 -22.18 -19.54 6.13
N TRP A 666 -21.89 -18.63 7.05
CA TRP A 666 -20.62 -17.88 7.01
C TRP A 666 -19.47 -18.69 7.59
N GLY A 667 -19.44 -18.79 8.92
CA GLY A 667 -18.44 -19.52 9.68
C GLY A 667 -18.18 -18.90 11.04
N THR A 668 -17.40 -19.58 11.86
CA THR A 668 -16.78 -19.10 13.10
C THR A 668 -15.28 -19.39 13.07
N ASP A 669 -14.53 -18.78 13.97
CA ASP A 669 -13.09 -18.92 14.17
C ASP A 669 -12.77 -19.18 15.64
N GLU A 670 -11.70 -19.93 15.91
CA GLU A 670 -11.19 -20.13 17.27
C GLU A 670 -9.68 -20.38 17.28
N LEU A 671 -9.02 -20.02 18.38
CA LEU A 671 -7.63 -20.42 18.61
C LEU A 671 -7.55 -21.89 19.01
N VAL A 672 -6.67 -22.61 18.36
CA VAL A 672 -6.29 -23.97 18.70
C VAL A 672 -4.87 -23.94 19.23
N ASN A 673 -4.65 -24.52 20.41
CA ASN A 673 -3.32 -24.66 21.00
C ASN A 673 -2.97 -26.14 21.09
N TRP A 674 -1.74 -26.49 20.72
CA TRP A 674 -1.20 -27.84 20.86
C TRP A 674 0.27 -27.81 21.24
N THR A 675 0.76 -28.92 21.76
CA THR A 675 2.19 -29.15 21.97
C THR A 675 2.72 -29.97 20.80
N THR A 676 3.77 -29.47 20.15
CA THR A 676 4.43 -30.15 19.03
C THR A 676 5.17 -31.41 19.52
N PRO A 677 5.57 -32.35 18.64
CA PRO A 677 6.28 -33.57 19.02
C PRO A 677 7.57 -33.33 19.83
N LYS A 678 8.29 -32.23 19.58
CA LYS A 678 9.48 -31.81 20.33
C LYS A 678 9.17 -31.01 21.60
N GLY A 679 7.90 -30.82 21.95
CA GLY A 679 7.49 -30.15 23.19
C GLY A 679 7.28 -28.64 23.08
N TYR A 680 7.34 -28.05 21.87
CA TYR A 680 7.09 -26.62 21.70
C TYR A 680 5.60 -26.32 21.86
N GLN A 681 5.27 -25.20 22.50
CA GLN A 681 3.90 -24.70 22.52
C GLN A 681 3.60 -24.01 21.19
N SER A 682 2.49 -24.39 20.56
CA SER A 682 2.09 -23.84 19.27
C SER A 682 0.60 -23.49 19.26
N THR A 683 0.23 -22.62 18.32
CA THR A 683 -1.10 -22.08 18.17
C THR A 683 -1.46 -21.93 16.69
N GLY A 684 -2.76 -21.77 16.41
CA GLY A 684 -3.28 -21.58 15.07
C GLY A 684 -4.77 -21.24 15.13
N VAL A 685 -5.35 -20.89 13.99
CA VAL A 685 -6.80 -20.59 13.89
C VAL A 685 -7.51 -21.75 13.21
N LEU A 686 -8.61 -22.22 13.80
CA LEU A 686 -9.54 -23.13 13.15
C LEU A 686 -10.82 -22.39 12.80
N PHE A 687 -11.16 -22.38 11.51
CA PHE A 687 -12.42 -21.87 11.01
C PHE A 687 -13.41 -23.01 10.78
N LYS A 688 -14.65 -22.83 11.26
CA LYS A 688 -15.73 -23.83 11.21
C LYS A 688 -16.96 -23.26 10.51
N PRO A 689 -17.75 -24.07 9.78
CA PRO A 689 -19.03 -23.62 9.24
C PRO A 689 -19.96 -23.10 10.35
N GLU A 690 -20.81 -22.11 10.07
CA GLU A 690 -21.71 -21.54 11.10
C GLU A 690 -22.69 -22.60 11.62
N ASN A 691 -23.12 -23.51 10.74
CA ASN A 691 -23.96 -24.66 11.06
C ASN A 691 -23.16 -25.91 11.46
N PHE A 692 -21.98 -25.74 12.05
CA PHE A 692 -21.15 -26.85 12.52
C PHE A 692 -21.91 -27.77 13.49
N ASP A 693 -21.84 -29.07 13.24
CA ASP A 693 -22.45 -30.13 14.04
C ASP A 693 -21.36 -31.12 14.47
N PRO A 694 -21.03 -31.22 15.77
CA PRO A 694 -19.96 -32.10 16.24
C PRO A 694 -20.21 -33.59 16.00
N ASN A 695 -21.42 -33.99 15.57
CA ASN A 695 -21.75 -35.37 15.20
C ASN A 695 -21.53 -35.67 13.70
N LYS A 696 -21.20 -34.65 12.89
CA LYS A 696 -20.85 -34.82 11.47
C LYS A 696 -19.34 -34.80 11.28
N LYS A 697 -18.88 -35.48 10.24
CA LYS A 697 -17.49 -35.39 9.78
C LYS A 697 -17.35 -34.32 8.71
N TYR A 698 -16.33 -33.48 8.84
CA TYR A 698 -16.03 -32.41 7.91
C TYR A 698 -14.65 -32.63 7.28
N PRO A 699 -14.51 -32.46 5.95
CA PRO A 699 -13.20 -32.35 5.33
C PRO A 699 -12.49 -31.08 5.82
N MET A 700 -11.16 -31.09 5.84
CA MET A 700 -10.36 -29.97 6.31
C MET A 700 -9.35 -29.52 5.25
N ILE A 701 -9.13 -28.21 5.13
CA ILE A 701 -8.03 -27.64 4.33
C ILE A 701 -7.08 -26.91 5.27
N VAL A 702 -5.79 -27.22 5.15
CA VAL A 702 -4.73 -26.60 5.96
C VAL A 702 -4.05 -25.53 5.11
N TYR A 703 -4.06 -24.28 5.59
CA TYR A 703 -3.50 -23.12 4.90
C TYR A 703 -2.52 -22.37 5.81
N PHE A 704 -1.32 -22.08 5.34
CA PHE A 704 -0.28 -21.47 6.17
C PHE A 704 0.70 -20.63 5.34
N TYR A 705 1.51 -19.86 6.06
CA TYR A 705 2.65 -19.16 5.49
C TYR A 705 3.76 -19.01 6.53
N GLU A 706 3.48 -18.29 7.63
CA GLU A 706 4.36 -18.19 8.80
C GLU A 706 3.48 -18.21 10.07
N LYS A 707 3.34 -17.07 10.76
CA LYS A 707 2.38 -16.91 11.86
C LYS A 707 1.14 -16.17 11.34
N LEU A 708 -0.03 -16.82 11.41
CA LEU A 708 -1.30 -16.30 10.96
C LEU A 708 -2.31 -16.08 12.10
N SER A 709 -2.05 -16.62 13.31
CA SER A 709 -2.95 -16.57 14.46
C SER A 709 -3.30 -15.17 14.92
N GLU A 710 -2.43 -14.19 14.68
CA GLU A 710 -2.73 -12.78 14.96
C GLU A 710 -3.97 -12.30 14.20
N ASN A 711 -4.31 -12.89 13.05
CA ASN A 711 -5.48 -12.54 12.25
C ASN A 711 -6.78 -13.21 12.72
N LEU A 712 -6.83 -13.89 13.89
CA LEU A 712 -8.03 -14.57 14.41
C LEU A 712 -9.30 -13.74 14.16
N ASN A 713 -9.38 -12.59 14.81
CA ASN A 713 -10.55 -11.71 14.76
C ASN A 713 -10.68 -10.90 13.46
N ARG A 714 -9.91 -11.20 12.42
CA ARG A 714 -9.94 -10.41 11.19
C ARG A 714 -11.05 -10.91 10.26
N TYR A 715 -11.83 -9.99 9.72
CA TYR A 715 -12.84 -10.33 8.73
C TYR A 715 -12.21 -10.75 7.40
N VAL A 716 -12.61 -11.90 6.88
CA VAL A 716 -12.16 -12.41 5.59
C VAL A 716 -13.29 -12.27 4.57
N ALA A 717 -13.29 -11.20 3.79
CA ALA A 717 -14.29 -10.99 2.74
C ALA A 717 -14.15 -12.03 1.60
N PRO A 718 -15.24 -12.62 1.06
CA PRO A 718 -15.18 -13.43 -0.14
C PRO A 718 -14.75 -12.58 -1.33
N ALA A 719 -13.60 -12.93 -1.89
CA ALA A 719 -13.02 -12.23 -3.04
C ALA A 719 -12.26 -13.24 -3.92
N PRO A 720 -12.08 -12.95 -5.22
CA PRO A 720 -11.15 -13.71 -6.03
C PRO A 720 -9.74 -13.36 -5.55
N THR A 721 -9.16 -14.23 -4.74
CA THR A 721 -7.88 -13.99 -4.07
C THR A 721 -6.74 -14.04 -5.10
N PRO A 722 -5.63 -13.32 -4.85
CA PRO A 722 -4.42 -13.48 -5.63
C PRO A 722 -3.70 -14.76 -5.20
N SER A 723 -4.21 -15.94 -5.60
CA SER A 723 -3.63 -17.28 -5.36
C SER A 723 -3.59 -17.82 -3.92
N ARG A 724 -4.30 -17.20 -2.97
CA ARG A 724 -4.42 -17.69 -1.57
C ARG A 724 -5.74 -18.43 -1.37
N LEU A 725 -5.82 -19.32 -0.39
CA LEU A 725 -7.09 -19.96 -0.04
C LEU A 725 -8.15 -18.90 0.33
N ASN A 726 -9.34 -18.98 -0.27
CA ASN A 726 -10.49 -18.16 0.11
C ASN A 726 -11.21 -18.79 1.30
N ILE A 727 -10.71 -18.51 2.52
CA ILE A 727 -11.15 -19.15 3.77
C ILE A 727 -12.68 -19.12 3.93
N SER A 728 -13.30 -17.95 3.88
CA SER A 728 -14.76 -17.82 4.07
C SER A 728 -15.56 -18.60 3.04
N TYR A 729 -15.08 -18.67 1.80
CA TYR A 729 -15.72 -19.47 0.75
C TYR A 729 -15.70 -20.97 1.08
N PHE A 730 -14.54 -21.53 1.45
CA PHE A 730 -14.41 -22.95 1.78
C PHE A 730 -15.17 -23.30 3.07
N VAL A 731 -15.06 -22.46 4.10
CA VAL A 731 -15.79 -22.63 5.36
C VAL A 731 -17.30 -22.62 5.12
N SER A 732 -17.79 -21.67 4.32
CA SER A 732 -19.20 -21.59 3.94
C SER A 732 -19.70 -22.83 3.20
N ASN A 733 -18.82 -23.45 2.41
CA ASN A 733 -19.06 -24.68 1.67
C ASN A 733 -18.79 -25.95 2.49
N GLY A 734 -18.73 -25.88 3.82
CA GLY A 734 -18.68 -27.06 4.69
C GLY A 734 -17.28 -27.67 4.87
N TYR A 735 -16.22 -26.90 4.64
CA TYR A 735 -14.87 -27.28 5.05
C TYR A 735 -14.54 -26.73 6.44
N LEU A 736 -13.71 -27.45 7.17
CA LEU A 736 -12.87 -26.86 8.19
C LEU A 736 -11.67 -26.21 7.51
N VAL A 737 -11.23 -25.05 7.98
CA VAL A 737 -9.95 -24.46 7.52
C VAL A 737 -9.05 -24.24 8.71
N PHE A 738 -7.84 -24.80 8.69
CA PHE A 738 -6.87 -24.68 9.78
C PHE A 738 -5.65 -23.89 9.32
N THR A 739 -5.29 -22.86 10.07
CA THR A 739 -4.11 -22.03 9.82
C THR A 739 -3.14 -22.08 11.00
N PRO A 740 -2.21 -23.06 11.02
CA PRO A 740 -1.21 -23.17 12.07
C PRO A 740 -0.15 -22.07 11.97
N ASP A 741 0.34 -21.61 13.13
CA ASP A 741 1.56 -20.82 13.20
C ASP A 741 2.79 -21.72 13.09
N ILE A 742 3.81 -21.21 12.43
CA ILE A 742 5.09 -21.89 12.21
C ILE A 742 6.18 -21.05 12.85
N SER A 743 7.01 -21.69 13.66
CA SER A 743 8.23 -21.12 14.22
C SER A 743 9.44 -21.96 13.81
N TYR A 744 10.62 -21.35 13.75
CA TYR A 744 11.84 -22.05 13.34
C TYR A 744 12.86 -22.01 14.47
N ASN A 745 12.86 -23.04 15.31
CA ASN A 745 13.69 -23.05 16.52
C ASN A 745 15.18 -23.31 16.24
N GLU A 746 15.55 -23.66 15.01
CA GLU A 746 16.92 -23.93 14.57
C GLU A 746 17.09 -23.52 13.10
N ASP A 747 18.25 -22.96 12.75
CA ASP A 747 18.62 -22.65 11.37
C ASP A 747 18.87 -23.94 10.57
N GLY A 748 18.82 -23.85 9.24
CA GLY A 748 19.18 -24.93 8.32
C GLY A 748 18.06 -25.92 8.00
N HIS A 749 16.99 -25.97 8.80
CA HIS A 749 15.97 -27.03 8.71
C HIS A 749 14.52 -26.54 8.54
N PRO A 750 14.23 -25.55 7.66
CA PRO A 750 12.87 -25.01 7.50
C PRO A 750 11.82 -26.08 7.13
N GLY A 751 12.19 -27.09 6.32
CA GLY A 751 11.28 -28.18 5.97
C GLY A 751 10.88 -29.04 7.17
N ARG A 752 11.83 -29.35 8.06
CA ARG A 752 11.55 -30.11 9.30
C ARG A 752 10.64 -29.34 10.24
N PHE A 753 10.79 -28.02 10.35
CA PHE A 753 9.88 -27.20 11.16
C PHE A 753 8.49 -27.06 10.56
N ALA A 754 8.35 -27.12 9.23
CA ALA A 754 7.04 -27.25 8.60
C ALA A 754 6.33 -28.54 9.07
N VAL A 755 7.04 -29.68 9.14
CA VAL A 755 6.50 -30.94 9.69
C VAL A 755 6.16 -30.79 11.18
N GLU A 756 7.08 -30.24 11.97
CA GLU A 756 6.96 -30.09 13.42
C GLU A 756 5.72 -29.27 13.83
N TYR A 757 5.41 -28.20 13.09
CA TYR A 757 4.32 -27.30 13.43
C TYR A 757 3.03 -27.61 12.66
N ILE A 758 3.09 -27.81 11.34
CA ILE A 758 1.89 -28.01 10.53
C ILE A 758 1.32 -29.42 10.73
N ASN A 759 2.11 -30.47 10.46
CA ASN A 759 1.60 -31.84 10.49
C ASN A 759 1.12 -32.22 11.89
N SER A 760 1.82 -31.79 12.95
CA SER A 760 1.38 -32.10 14.32
C SER A 760 0.08 -31.41 14.69
N GLY A 761 -0.14 -30.16 14.24
CA GLY A 761 -1.40 -29.45 14.45
C GLY A 761 -2.56 -30.17 13.75
N VAL A 762 -2.31 -30.71 12.56
CA VAL A 762 -3.29 -31.55 11.85
C VAL A 762 -3.56 -32.86 12.60
N GLU A 763 -2.54 -33.56 13.08
CA GLU A 763 -2.71 -34.77 13.90
C GLU A 763 -3.43 -34.50 15.22
N TYR A 764 -3.20 -33.33 15.83
CA TYR A 764 -3.94 -32.88 17.00
C TYR A 764 -5.44 -32.73 16.69
N LEU A 765 -5.78 -32.07 15.59
CA LEU A 765 -7.17 -31.87 15.18
C LEU A 765 -7.86 -33.17 14.77
N LYS A 766 -7.16 -34.12 14.14
CA LYS A 766 -7.69 -35.45 13.76
C LYS A 766 -8.20 -36.28 14.95
N LYS A 767 -7.82 -35.94 16.19
CA LYS A 767 -8.36 -36.59 17.41
C LYS A 767 -9.83 -36.27 17.64
N ASN A 768 -10.34 -35.21 17.03
CA ASN A 768 -11.75 -34.86 17.11
C ASN A 768 -12.58 -35.76 16.17
N PRO A 769 -13.71 -36.33 16.63
CA PRO A 769 -14.52 -37.24 15.83
C PRO A 769 -15.17 -36.58 14.60
N TRP A 770 -15.27 -35.25 14.61
CA TRP A 770 -15.85 -34.43 13.56
C TRP A 770 -14.85 -34.00 12.47
N VAL A 771 -13.55 -34.30 12.62
CA VAL A 771 -12.59 -34.14 11.52
C VAL A 771 -12.58 -35.41 10.68
N ASP A 772 -12.82 -35.27 9.37
CA ASP A 772 -12.59 -36.37 8.45
C ASP A 772 -11.09 -36.52 8.17
N GLY A 773 -10.43 -37.33 8.99
CA GLY A 773 -8.99 -37.57 8.88
C GLY A 773 -8.52 -38.21 7.57
N LYS A 774 -9.43 -38.68 6.70
CA LYS A 774 -9.11 -39.19 5.36
C LYS A 774 -9.22 -38.14 4.26
N HIS A 775 -9.87 -37.01 4.54
CA HIS A 775 -10.17 -35.97 3.57
C HIS A 775 -9.59 -34.62 4.05
N ILE A 776 -8.26 -34.57 4.09
CA ILE A 776 -7.50 -33.35 4.44
C ILE A 776 -6.74 -32.85 3.21
N GLY A 777 -7.00 -31.60 2.82
CA GLY A 777 -6.25 -30.88 1.80
C GLY A 777 -5.19 -29.96 2.40
N ILE A 778 -4.20 -29.58 1.60
CA ILE A 778 -3.16 -28.62 1.99
C ILE A 778 -2.97 -27.56 0.90
N GLN A 779 -2.83 -26.29 1.28
CA GLN A 779 -2.70 -25.15 0.37
C GLN A 779 -1.62 -24.18 0.86
N GLY A 780 -0.79 -23.69 -0.05
CA GLY A 780 0.19 -22.65 0.24
C GLY A 780 0.66 -21.91 -1.00
N GLN A 781 1.08 -20.67 -0.84
CA GLN A 781 1.61 -19.80 -1.90
C GLN A 781 3.02 -19.33 -1.53
N SER A 782 3.93 -19.19 -2.51
CA SER A 782 5.31 -18.75 -2.32
C SER A 782 6.05 -19.62 -1.30
N TRP A 783 6.42 -19.09 -0.14
CA TRP A 783 6.99 -19.88 0.96
C TRP A 783 6.08 -21.00 1.44
N GLY A 784 4.79 -20.73 1.57
CA GLY A 784 3.79 -21.77 1.83
C GLY A 784 3.75 -22.80 0.70
N GLY A 785 4.03 -22.40 -0.55
CA GLY A 785 4.13 -23.31 -1.69
C GLY A 785 5.34 -24.25 -1.60
N TYR A 786 6.50 -23.73 -1.17
CA TYR A 786 7.66 -24.57 -0.81
C TYR A 786 7.29 -25.56 0.31
N GLN A 787 6.66 -25.10 1.37
CA GLN A 787 6.30 -25.94 2.51
C GLN A 787 5.29 -27.02 2.14
N VAL A 788 4.26 -26.72 1.34
CA VAL A 788 3.35 -27.73 0.77
C VAL A 788 4.14 -28.79 0.02
N THR A 789 5.04 -28.34 -0.87
CA THR A 789 5.85 -29.21 -1.71
C THR A 789 6.79 -30.09 -0.87
N HIS A 790 7.32 -29.58 0.24
CA HIS A 790 8.08 -30.37 1.20
C HIS A 790 7.21 -31.38 1.94
N LEU A 791 6.08 -30.96 2.51
CA LEU A 791 5.26 -31.80 3.38
C LEU A 791 4.69 -33.04 2.68
N ILE A 792 4.29 -32.92 1.40
CA ILE A 792 3.79 -34.07 0.62
C ILE A 792 4.86 -35.11 0.31
N THR A 793 6.15 -34.81 0.54
CA THR A 793 7.25 -35.80 0.44
C THR A 793 7.48 -36.55 1.76
N GLN A 794 6.89 -36.06 2.86
CA GLN A 794 7.12 -36.56 4.22
C GLN A 794 5.95 -37.37 4.79
N THR A 795 4.76 -37.27 4.19
CA THR A 795 3.54 -37.92 4.69
C THR A 795 2.49 -38.12 3.60
N ASP A 796 1.68 -39.16 3.75
CA ASP A 796 0.51 -39.45 2.91
C ASP A 796 -0.81 -39.00 3.55
N MET A 797 -0.75 -38.22 4.65
CA MET A 797 -1.96 -37.80 5.37
C MET A 797 -2.86 -36.81 4.59
N TYR A 798 -2.31 -36.19 3.55
CA TYR A 798 -3.02 -35.23 2.71
C TYR A 798 -3.60 -35.94 1.49
N ALA A 799 -4.91 -35.85 1.33
CA ALA A 799 -5.64 -36.40 0.19
C ALA A 799 -5.46 -35.56 -1.08
N ALA A 800 -5.14 -34.27 -0.94
CA ALA A 800 -4.89 -33.36 -2.06
C ALA A 800 -4.02 -32.17 -1.65
N ALA A 801 -3.17 -31.68 -2.56
CA ALA A 801 -2.28 -30.56 -2.32
C ALA A 801 -2.36 -29.47 -3.39
N TRP A 802 -2.19 -28.22 -2.99
CA TRP A 802 -2.15 -27.07 -3.89
C TRP A 802 -0.95 -26.18 -3.55
N ALA A 803 0.04 -26.19 -4.44
CA ALA A 803 1.30 -25.47 -4.30
C ALA A 803 1.38 -24.29 -5.29
N GLY A 804 1.20 -23.07 -4.80
CA GLY A 804 1.33 -21.84 -5.57
C GLY A 804 2.73 -21.25 -5.51
N ALA A 805 3.30 -20.88 -6.65
CA ALA A 805 4.66 -20.40 -6.84
C ALA A 805 5.72 -21.13 -5.97
N PRO A 806 5.77 -22.48 -5.99
CA PRO A 806 6.65 -23.22 -5.09
C PRO A 806 8.12 -23.10 -5.50
N VAL A 807 9.01 -23.21 -4.51
CA VAL A 807 10.43 -23.52 -4.73
C VAL A 807 10.60 -25.02 -4.55
N ALA A 808 10.98 -25.74 -5.61
CA ALA A 808 11.17 -27.19 -5.60
C ALA A 808 12.64 -27.58 -5.39
N ASN A 809 13.57 -26.71 -5.79
CA ASN A 809 14.99 -26.96 -5.79
C ASN A 809 15.74 -25.70 -5.37
N MET A 810 16.13 -25.63 -4.09
CA MET A 810 16.87 -24.49 -3.55
C MET A 810 18.25 -24.33 -4.20
N THR A 811 18.85 -25.40 -4.74
CA THR A 811 20.18 -25.33 -5.40
C THR A 811 20.12 -24.55 -6.72
N SER A 812 19.16 -24.85 -7.59
CA SER A 812 18.98 -24.11 -8.86
C SER A 812 18.40 -22.71 -8.64
N ALA A 813 17.59 -22.56 -7.59
CA ALA A 813 16.92 -21.32 -7.25
C ALA A 813 17.83 -20.26 -6.59
N TYR A 814 18.91 -20.69 -5.92
CA TYR A 814 19.87 -19.86 -5.19
C TYR A 814 20.56 -18.79 -6.05
N GLY A 815 21.07 -19.20 -7.22
CA GLY A 815 21.70 -18.28 -8.18
C GLY A 815 20.72 -17.48 -9.04
N GLY A 816 19.41 -17.69 -8.87
CA GLY A 816 18.37 -17.04 -9.67
C GLY A 816 18.25 -15.54 -9.42
N ILE A 817 17.62 -14.83 -10.36
CA ILE A 817 17.30 -13.40 -10.23
C ILE A 817 15.85 -13.20 -9.82
N ARG A 818 15.64 -12.37 -8.80
CA ARG A 818 14.35 -11.80 -8.44
C ARG A 818 14.02 -10.66 -9.41
N TRP A 819 13.50 -11.00 -10.60
CA TRP A 819 13.26 -10.04 -11.68
C TRP A 819 12.37 -8.85 -11.31
N GLY A 820 11.55 -8.93 -10.26
CA GLY A 820 10.80 -7.78 -9.75
C GLY A 820 11.70 -6.66 -9.23
N SER A 821 12.76 -7.02 -8.48
CA SER A 821 13.74 -6.05 -7.92
C SER A 821 15.06 -6.00 -8.69
N GLY A 822 15.34 -6.97 -9.56
CA GLY A 822 16.60 -7.15 -10.25
C GLY A 822 17.70 -7.81 -9.41
N MET A 823 17.43 -8.14 -8.14
CA MET A 823 18.42 -8.67 -7.19
C MET A 823 18.69 -10.16 -7.39
N ASN A 824 19.89 -10.63 -7.03
CA ASN A 824 20.17 -12.04 -6.82
C ASN A 824 19.42 -12.54 -5.57
N ARG A 825 19.15 -13.85 -5.49
CA ARG A 825 18.31 -14.47 -4.45
C ARG A 825 19.10 -15.07 -3.27
N GLN A 826 20.43 -15.00 -3.23
CA GLN A 826 21.28 -15.53 -2.16
C GLN A 826 20.79 -15.19 -0.74
N PHE A 827 20.51 -13.92 -0.45
CA PHE A 827 20.01 -13.49 0.86
C PHE A 827 18.71 -14.18 1.30
N GLN A 828 17.86 -14.62 0.35
CA GLN A 828 16.61 -15.33 0.66
C GLN A 828 16.87 -16.70 1.27
N TYR A 829 17.99 -17.31 0.89
CA TYR A 829 18.40 -18.62 1.37
C TYR A 829 19.27 -18.51 2.62
N GLU A 830 20.24 -17.59 2.60
CA GLU A 830 21.24 -17.47 3.64
C GLU A 830 20.73 -16.75 4.90
N LYS A 831 19.88 -15.74 4.76
CA LYS A 831 19.58 -14.78 5.85
C LYS A 831 18.11 -14.65 6.21
N SER A 832 17.20 -14.88 5.29
CA SER A 832 15.77 -14.64 5.51
C SER A 832 14.95 -15.92 5.41
N GLN A 833 13.98 -15.98 4.49
CA GLN A 833 12.85 -16.89 4.58
C GLN A 833 13.23 -18.38 4.58
N SER A 834 14.28 -18.79 3.85
CA SER A 834 14.72 -20.18 3.82
C SER A 834 15.56 -20.59 5.03
N ARG A 835 16.06 -19.60 5.80
CA ARG A 835 16.72 -19.84 7.08
C ARG A 835 17.90 -20.83 7.03
N ILE A 836 18.59 -20.98 5.90
CA ILE A 836 19.68 -21.97 5.77
C ILE A 836 20.92 -21.55 6.57
N GLY A 837 21.16 -20.24 6.68
CA GLY A 837 22.22 -19.66 7.51
C GLY A 837 23.63 -19.73 6.93
N LYS A 838 23.83 -20.44 5.82
CA LYS A 838 25.12 -20.66 5.15
C LYS A 838 24.96 -20.61 3.64
N SER A 839 26.01 -20.25 2.91
CA SER A 839 26.02 -20.29 1.45
C SER A 839 25.88 -21.72 0.92
N LEU A 840 25.51 -21.85 -0.36
CA LEU A 840 25.37 -23.16 -1.03
C LEU A 840 26.67 -23.99 -0.98
N TRP A 841 27.83 -23.33 -0.98
CA TRP A 841 29.13 -24.00 -0.97
C TRP A 841 29.57 -24.42 0.44
N GLU A 842 29.15 -23.70 1.48
CA GLU A 842 29.47 -24.03 2.87
C GLU A 842 28.59 -25.16 3.43
N ALA A 843 27.36 -25.32 2.92
CA ALA A 843 26.40 -26.27 3.46
C ALA A 843 25.51 -26.93 2.39
N ARG A 844 26.12 -27.43 1.31
CA ARG A 844 25.42 -28.05 0.17
C ARG A 844 24.34 -29.05 0.58
N ASP A 845 24.62 -29.89 1.59
CA ASP A 845 23.70 -30.94 2.02
C ASP A 845 22.40 -30.38 2.63
N LEU A 846 22.44 -29.21 3.29
CA LEU A 846 21.23 -28.54 3.79
C LEU A 846 20.35 -28.05 2.64
N TYR A 847 20.95 -27.58 1.54
CA TYR A 847 20.19 -27.18 0.35
C TYR A 847 19.56 -28.39 -0.35
N ILE A 848 20.22 -29.54 -0.36
CA ILE A 848 19.66 -30.79 -0.89
C ILE A 848 18.53 -31.29 0.02
N GLU A 849 18.74 -31.30 1.33
CA GLU A 849 17.73 -31.71 2.33
C GLU A 849 16.44 -30.90 2.17
N ASN A 850 16.55 -29.57 2.08
CA ASN A 850 15.41 -28.67 1.94
C ASN A 850 14.94 -28.50 0.48
N SER A 851 15.41 -29.33 -0.46
CA SER A 851 14.91 -29.32 -1.85
C SER A 851 13.96 -30.51 -2.06
N PRO A 852 12.63 -30.29 -2.11
CA PRO A 852 11.67 -31.36 -2.34
C PRO A 852 11.91 -32.18 -3.61
N LEU A 853 12.56 -31.58 -4.63
CA LEU A 853 12.92 -32.25 -5.87
C LEU A 853 13.57 -33.62 -5.67
N PHE A 854 14.46 -33.75 -4.67
CA PHE A 854 15.20 -34.98 -4.40
C PHE A 854 14.38 -36.05 -3.65
N HIS A 855 13.10 -35.76 -3.34
CA HIS A 855 12.22 -36.63 -2.57
C HIS A 855 10.86 -36.87 -3.25
N PHE A 856 10.69 -36.47 -4.52
CA PHE A 856 9.41 -36.59 -5.23
C PHE A 856 8.99 -38.04 -5.53
N ASP A 857 9.91 -39.00 -5.49
CA ASP A 857 9.61 -40.43 -5.55
C ASP A 857 8.66 -40.88 -4.42
N LYS A 858 8.72 -40.19 -3.27
CA LYS A 858 7.89 -40.46 -2.08
C LYS A 858 6.49 -39.85 -2.13
N VAL A 859 6.20 -38.95 -3.08
CA VAL A 859 4.90 -38.26 -3.13
C VAL A 859 3.81 -39.22 -3.59
N ASN A 860 2.74 -39.38 -2.82
CA ASN A 860 1.51 -40.06 -3.28
C ASN A 860 0.30 -39.13 -3.33
N THR A 861 0.38 -37.95 -2.73
CA THR A 861 -0.68 -36.93 -2.75
C THR A 861 -0.81 -36.29 -4.13
N PRO A 862 -2.01 -36.32 -4.75
CA PRO A 862 -2.31 -35.54 -5.95
C PRO A 862 -2.10 -34.05 -5.72
N VAL A 863 -1.44 -33.36 -6.66
CA VAL A 863 -1.06 -31.95 -6.45
C VAL A 863 -1.31 -31.04 -7.65
N VAL A 864 -1.86 -29.85 -7.38
CA VAL A 864 -1.89 -28.74 -8.36
C VAL A 864 -0.71 -27.82 -8.08
N VAL A 865 0.06 -27.52 -9.12
CA VAL A 865 1.11 -26.52 -9.13
C VAL A 865 0.60 -25.29 -9.85
N MET A 866 0.58 -24.14 -9.18
CA MET A 866 0.39 -22.86 -9.85
C MET A 866 1.74 -22.16 -9.94
N ALA A 867 2.15 -21.73 -11.13
CA ALA A 867 3.30 -20.84 -11.28
C ALA A 867 3.05 -19.95 -12.52
N ASN A 868 3.66 -18.76 -12.58
CA ASN A 868 3.43 -17.84 -13.69
C ASN A 868 4.72 -17.58 -14.47
N ASP A 869 4.60 -17.42 -15.78
CA ASP A 869 5.74 -17.20 -16.69
C ASP A 869 6.43 -15.83 -16.54
N LYS A 870 5.81 -14.88 -15.81
CA LYS A 870 6.37 -13.57 -15.46
C LYS A 870 6.52 -13.35 -13.96
N ASP A 871 6.56 -14.43 -13.18
CA ASP A 871 6.85 -14.35 -11.74
C ASP A 871 8.22 -13.70 -11.48
N GLY A 872 8.19 -12.49 -10.92
CA GLY A 872 9.38 -11.73 -10.60
C GLY A 872 10.03 -12.09 -9.26
N ALA A 873 9.44 -12.99 -8.47
CA ALA A 873 9.90 -13.39 -7.14
C ALA A 873 10.43 -14.83 -7.08
N VAL A 874 9.72 -15.79 -7.67
CA VAL A 874 10.11 -17.19 -7.77
C VAL A 874 10.28 -17.54 -9.25
N PRO A 875 11.44 -18.06 -9.69
CA PRO A 875 11.64 -18.46 -11.08
C PRO A 875 10.60 -19.48 -11.52
N TRP A 876 9.90 -19.19 -12.60
CA TRP A 876 8.92 -20.06 -13.26
C TRP A 876 9.41 -21.52 -13.43
N TYR A 877 10.71 -21.70 -13.68
CA TYR A 877 11.35 -23.01 -13.79
C TYR A 877 11.17 -23.91 -12.56
N GLN A 878 10.98 -23.36 -11.36
CA GLN A 878 10.74 -24.17 -10.16
C GLN A 878 9.43 -24.95 -10.22
N GLY A 879 8.37 -24.33 -10.76
CA GLY A 879 7.11 -25.02 -11.02
C GLY A 879 7.25 -26.08 -12.12
N ILE A 880 8.04 -25.80 -13.16
CA ILE A 880 8.32 -26.77 -14.23
C ILE A 880 9.10 -27.97 -13.68
N GLU A 881 10.14 -27.75 -12.87
CA GLU A 881 10.94 -28.81 -12.24
C GLU A 881 10.02 -29.74 -11.43
N MET A 882 9.11 -29.19 -10.61
CA MET A 882 8.13 -29.99 -9.87
C MET A 882 7.18 -30.78 -10.78
N PHE A 883 6.52 -30.11 -11.73
CA PHE A 883 5.54 -30.77 -12.61
C PHE A 883 6.19 -31.90 -13.43
N THR A 884 7.34 -31.64 -14.04
CA THR A 884 8.02 -32.61 -14.91
C THR A 884 8.58 -33.80 -14.13
N ALA A 885 9.10 -33.58 -12.92
CA ALA A 885 9.58 -34.66 -12.06
C ALA A 885 8.43 -35.59 -11.61
N LEU A 886 7.34 -35.03 -11.07
CA LEU A 886 6.18 -35.81 -10.63
C LEU A 886 5.52 -36.55 -11.81
N ARG A 887 5.39 -35.88 -12.96
CA ARG A 887 4.92 -36.51 -14.20
C ARG A 887 5.81 -37.69 -14.62
N ARG A 888 7.13 -37.54 -14.56
CA ARG A 888 8.09 -38.60 -14.90
C ARG A 888 7.94 -39.82 -13.97
N LEU A 889 7.61 -39.57 -12.71
CA LEU A 889 7.38 -40.59 -11.69
C LEU A 889 5.96 -41.18 -11.75
N GLY A 890 5.13 -40.77 -12.71
CA GLY A 890 3.75 -41.25 -12.86
C GLY A 890 2.82 -40.81 -11.73
N LYS A 891 3.15 -39.74 -11.01
CA LYS A 891 2.34 -39.21 -9.90
C LYS A 891 1.29 -38.23 -10.41
N PRO A 892 0.06 -38.18 -9.84
CA PRO A 892 -0.97 -37.25 -10.26
C PRO A 892 -0.57 -35.80 -9.99
N VAL A 893 -0.38 -35.02 -11.06
CA VAL A 893 0.01 -33.62 -10.97
C VAL A 893 -0.61 -32.79 -12.10
N TRP A 894 -1.08 -31.59 -11.76
CA TRP A 894 -1.54 -30.58 -12.72
C TRP A 894 -0.73 -29.31 -12.56
N MET A 895 -0.57 -28.57 -13.65
CA MET A 895 0.10 -27.26 -13.63
C MET A 895 -0.77 -26.18 -14.25
N LEU A 896 -0.99 -25.10 -13.51
CA LEU A 896 -1.69 -23.91 -13.95
C LEU A 896 -0.68 -22.78 -14.19
N ASN A 897 -0.66 -22.26 -15.42
CA ASN A 897 0.16 -21.11 -15.81
C ASN A 897 -0.70 -19.95 -16.29
N TYR A 898 -0.69 -18.84 -15.55
CA TYR A 898 -1.40 -17.63 -15.94
C TYR A 898 -0.44 -16.67 -16.65
N ASN A 899 -0.46 -16.72 -17.98
CA ASN A 899 0.50 -15.97 -18.78
C ASN A 899 0.42 -14.45 -18.56
N GLY A 900 1.60 -13.87 -18.32
CA GLY A 900 1.78 -12.44 -18.10
C GLY A 900 1.35 -11.94 -16.71
N ASP A 901 0.94 -12.81 -15.80
CA ASP A 901 0.79 -12.45 -14.38
C ASP A 901 2.15 -12.58 -13.65
N ASP A 902 2.33 -11.77 -12.61
CA ASP A 902 3.53 -11.75 -11.76
C ASP A 902 3.44 -12.85 -10.68
N HIS A 903 4.22 -12.76 -9.60
CA HIS A 903 4.27 -13.71 -8.49
C HIS A 903 2.92 -14.05 -7.87
N ASN A 904 2.07 -13.04 -7.78
CA ASN A 904 0.68 -13.17 -7.39
C ASN A 904 -0.17 -12.75 -8.59
N LEU A 905 -1.32 -13.41 -8.79
CA LEU A 905 -2.21 -13.07 -9.89
C LEU A 905 -2.61 -11.59 -9.82
N ILE A 906 -2.40 -10.86 -10.91
CA ILE A 906 -2.72 -9.43 -11.00
C ILE A 906 -4.11 -9.26 -11.59
N LYS A 907 -4.39 -10.02 -12.66
CA LYS A 907 -5.63 -9.94 -13.42
C LYS A 907 -6.78 -10.58 -12.64
N ARG A 908 -7.87 -9.83 -12.44
CA ARG A 908 -9.02 -10.30 -11.67
C ARG A 908 -9.70 -11.53 -12.27
N GLN A 909 -9.76 -11.63 -13.59
CA GLN A 909 -10.30 -12.82 -14.28
C GLN A 909 -9.49 -14.08 -13.97
N ASN A 910 -8.16 -13.98 -13.88
CA ASN A 910 -7.29 -15.09 -13.49
C ASN A 910 -7.53 -15.48 -12.03
N ARG A 911 -7.71 -14.48 -11.15
CA ARG A 911 -8.09 -14.70 -9.76
C ARG A 911 -9.46 -15.38 -9.61
N LYS A 912 -10.41 -15.14 -10.52
CA LYS A 912 -11.70 -15.87 -10.53
C LYS A 912 -11.52 -17.31 -10.98
N ASP A 913 -10.80 -17.52 -12.09
CA ASP A 913 -10.52 -18.85 -12.64
C ASP A 913 -9.83 -19.76 -11.62
N ILE A 914 -8.77 -19.28 -10.96
CA ILE A 914 -8.03 -20.10 -9.99
C ILE A 914 -8.89 -20.54 -8.82
N GLN A 915 -9.84 -19.70 -8.37
CA GLN A 915 -10.70 -20.01 -7.24
C GLN A 915 -11.76 -21.06 -7.59
N ILE A 916 -12.24 -21.07 -8.84
CA ILE A 916 -13.09 -22.14 -9.36
C ILE A 916 -12.31 -23.45 -9.41
N ARG A 917 -11.07 -23.43 -9.94
CA ARG A 917 -10.24 -24.64 -10.03
C ARG A 917 -9.85 -25.18 -8.67
N GLU A 918 -9.50 -24.31 -7.73
CA GLU A 918 -9.18 -24.66 -6.35
C GLU A 918 -10.38 -25.29 -5.64
N GLN A 919 -11.59 -24.72 -5.82
CA GLN A 919 -12.82 -25.35 -5.35
C GLN A 919 -12.99 -26.75 -5.94
N GLN A 920 -12.99 -26.87 -7.28
CA GLN A 920 -13.27 -28.14 -7.96
C GLN A 920 -12.27 -29.24 -7.59
N PHE A 921 -11.00 -28.87 -7.45
CA PHE A 921 -9.92 -29.78 -7.05
C PHE A 921 -10.15 -30.34 -5.65
N PHE A 922 -10.40 -29.47 -4.66
CA PHE A 922 -10.66 -29.93 -3.29
C PHE A 922 -12.02 -30.64 -3.16
N ASP A 923 -13.09 -30.18 -3.83
CA ASP A 923 -14.40 -30.84 -3.80
C ASP A 923 -14.32 -32.27 -4.37
N TYR A 924 -13.52 -32.51 -5.41
CA TYR A 924 -13.28 -33.86 -5.94
C TYR A 924 -12.63 -34.76 -4.89
N TYR A 925 -11.45 -34.38 -4.39
CA TYR A 925 -10.65 -35.24 -3.51
C TYR A 925 -11.18 -35.35 -2.08
N LEU A 926 -11.86 -34.31 -1.57
CA LEU A 926 -12.23 -34.22 -0.16
C LEU A 926 -13.72 -34.44 0.09
N LYS A 927 -14.57 -34.32 -0.93
CA LYS A 927 -16.02 -34.53 -0.81
C LYS A 927 -16.58 -35.58 -1.78
N GLY A 928 -15.75 -36.14 -2.65
CA GLY A 928 -16.20 -37.09 -3.66
C GLY A 928 -17.10 -36.46 -4.73
N ALA A 929 -16.93 -35.16 -5.00
CA ALA A 929 -17.59 -34.53 -6.15
C ALA A 929 -17.10 -35.14 -7.47
N LYS A 930 -17.81 -34.87 -8.58
CA LYS A 930 -17.37 -35.29 -9.92
C LYS A 930 -16.10 -34.54 -10.34
N ALA A 931 -15.23 -35.20 -11.11
CA ALA A 931 -13.98 -34.58 -11.57
C ALA A 931 -14.26 -33.51 -12.64
N PRO A 932 -13.64 -32.34 -12.59
CA PRO A 932 -13.76 -31.36 -13.66
C PRO A 932 -12.95 -31.81 -14.91
N ALA A 933 -13.43 -31.44 -16.10
CA ALA A 933 -12.82 -31.83 -17.37
C ALA A 933 -11.34 -31.39 -17.49
N TRP A 934 -10.98 -30.25 -16.89
CA TRP A 934 -9.59 -29.78 -16.87
C TRP A 934 -8.64 -30.73 -16.11
N MET A 935 -9.14 -31.51 -15.14
CA MET A 935 -8.33 -32.50 -14.42
C MET A 935 -8.19 -33.80 -15.21
N THR A 936 -9.26 -34.26 -15.87
CA THR A 936 -9.30 -35.58 -16.53
C THR A 936 -8.72 -35.57 -17.94
N LYS A 937 -8.95 -34.49 -18.70
CA LYS A 937 -8.58 -34.39 -20.13
C LYS A 937 -7.57 -33.27 -20.40
N GLY A 938 -7.35 -32.38 -19.43
CA GLY A 938 -6.63 -31.14 -19.65
C GLY A 938 -7.39 -30.18 -20.59
N ILE A 939 -6.78 -29.03 -20.88
CA ILE A 939 -7.30 -28.08 -21.86
C ILE A 939 -6.26 -27.94 -22.97
N PRO A 940 -6.55 -28.43 -24.19
CA PRO A 940 -5.64 -28.29 -25.32
C PRO A 940 -5.31 -26.82 -25.59
N ALA A 941 -4.07 -26.54 -26.03
CA ALA A 941 -3.65 -25.17 -26.34
C ALA A 941 -4.56 -24.49 -27.40
N THR A 942 -5.15 -25.27 -28.31
CA THR A 942 -6.13 -24.82 -29.34
C THR A 942 -7.47 -24.35 -28.76
N MET A 943 -7.79 -24.79 -27.54
CA MET A 943 -9.01 -24.47 -26.80
C MET A 943 -8.81 -23.39 -25.73
N LYS A 944 -7.57 -22.93 -25.53
CA LYS A 944 -7.23 -21.88 -24.57
C LYS A 944 -8.06 -20.62 -24.80
N GLY A 945 -8.79 -20.19 -23.77
CA GLY A 945 -9.68 -19.02 -23.82
C GLY A 945 -11.00 -19.24 -24.59
N LYS A 946 -11.24 -20.44 -25.11
CA LYS A 946 -12.51 -20.87 -25.73
C LYS A 946 -13.28 -21.82 -24.82
N ASP A 947 -12.58 -22.80 -24.27
CA ASP A 947 -13.08 -23.74 -23.27
C ASP A 947 -12.17 -23.67 -22.04
N TRP A 948 -12.80 -23.58 -20.87
CA TRP A 948 -12.13 -23.46 -19.57
C TRP A 948 -12.07 -24.80 -18.83
N GLY A 949 -12.72 -25.84 -19.35
CA GLY A 949 -12.73 -27.19 -18.79
C GLY A 949 -13.41 -27.29 -17.43
N PHE A 950 -14.33 -26.38 -17.10
CA PHE A 950 -15.01 -26.33 -15.81
C PHE A 950 -16.13 -27.35 -15.67
N ASP A 951 -16.60 -27.95 -16.77
CA ASP A 951 -17.67 -28.95 -16.73
C ASP A 951 -17.26 -30.17 -15.91
N LEU A 952 -18.19 -30.71 -15.14
CA LEU A 952 -17.98 -31.90 -14.32
C LEU A 952 -18.25 -33.17 -15.13
N THR A 953 -17.44 -34.20 -14.90
CA THR A 953 -17.44 -35.45 -15.68
C THR A 953 -17.42 -36.67 -14.77
N ASP A 954 -17.89 -37.82 -15.27
CA ASP A 954 -17.79 -39.11 -14.58
C ASP A 954 -16.41 -39.78 -14.80
N ASP A 955 -15.56 -39.18 -15.63
CA ASP A 955 -14.19 -39.63 -15.87
C ASP A 955 -13.33 -39.45 -14.60
N LYS A 956 -12.35 -40.33 -14.39
CA LYS A 956 -11.39 -40.22 -13.28
C LYS A 956 -10.05 -39.68 -13.78
N PRO A 957 -9.37 -38.78 -13.03
CA PRO A 957 -8.09 -38.19 -13.43
C PRO A 957 -6.91 -39.16 -13.43
#